data_AF-A0AAD4NQT7-F1
#
_entry.id   AF-A0AAD4NQT7-F1
#
_cell.length_a   1.000
_cell.length_b   1.000
_cell.length_c   1.000
_cell.angle_alpha   90.00
_cell.angle_beta   90.00
_cell.angle_gamma   90.00
#
_symmetry.space_group_name_H-M   'P 1'
#
loop_
_entity.id
_entity.type
_entity.pdbx_description
1 polymer ?
#
loop_
_entity_poly.entity_id
_entity_poly.type
_entity_poly.pdbx_seq_one_letter_code
_entity_poly.pdbx_strand_id
1 'polypeptide(L)'
;MPHVIEKSNVATKRGASQKILNDAVGVTQNNEGHEKTDYTRWRLKDDRGCQTWHYLESDEEMKAWPQSTADKYFLGLDTEQPTLKPAKTPLEAAHNGLEFFSQLQLPPGNWACEYGGPMFLLPGLVVTWYVTETPIPASHAIEIKNYLFARANPDDGGWGLHIEGESTVFGTAMNYTVLRLLGVDAEEPRMQKARDTLWKLGGALNAPHWAKFWLSVLGVTEWDIVNPCPPELWLLPDWVPIAPWRWWIHMRQVFLPMSYIYSKKWSYPLNDLTRQLRAELLMQPFDTINFGAHRNTIASTDNYHTKSWMLRVLFWFMAAIWFPYIRPTWMIKRAEEHVWWLIEAEDENTDFANLGPVNGPMNTLVAYIRDGPNCHAVREHLKTLPEFLWVKDEGMLMNGTNGVQTWDTAFLIQAVESCGWSKDQKWKRMLTKSLEFLEDQQILEETRDQHACYRQQRKGAWGFSTRKQGYTVSDCTSEGLKSTLILQKDNGFPELINERRVKDAIDVLLTMQNASGGCASYEPTRGSVLLEHLNAAEVFGNIMIEYDYPECTTAVVTALHMFQSHYPDYRAAEISAFRDRAVSYIRASQRPDGSWYGSWGICFTYAGMFALESLKCSGEQYENSDRVRRACQFFLDKQMEDGGWGETYKSCENGVWDQHSQSQVVQTAWVIIAMIEGGFPHKKPLERAVKLIMKRQQANGEWLQEAIEGVFNKSCMISYPNYKFIFPVKALEFKQMGKAYMTNCRDDCDLPSKQITGHDSGLADGEVKQQASTVPDQGRGKRGRRRGRSSGKNRNQQGTALTGQDQTQETAELLAMTPAKREAATIYFWTNATPATLFGFSSNAEILATNVADETRNRSTDEPLLQTIHYQKVHRPVEKGESPFDHDMSYPRATAILGGFVGRRQDVGKKRKDWVKERYIFTDKDEELATKEEQERETVDIDPKGDQIGDQKELTPNGLKKWKWYGKKLREDAKKAVKKKLLKKMACLPTAATFVGHDHGGFQGTNKFYAEPGPRLKKFNPEAMVFEPGCRPTSG
;
A
#
# COMPACT_ATOMS: atom_id res chain seq x y z
N MET A 1 43.42 51.26 -11.54
CA MET A 1 42.21 52.03 -11.88
C MET A 1 41.09 51.53 -11.00
N PRO A 2 40.43 52.41 -10.21
CA PRO A 2 39.38 51.99 -9.29
C PRO A 2 38.06 51.83 -10.05
N HIS A 3 37.42 50.67 -9.92
CA HIS A 3 36.08 50.44 -10.47
C HIS A 3 35.01 50.76 -9.43
N VAL A 4 34.04 51.51 -9.94
CA VAL A 4 32.89 52.13 -9.32
C VAL A 4 32.01 51.14 -8.56
N ILE A 5 31.59 51.55 -7.35
CA ILE A 5 30.56 50.92 -6.55
C ILE A 5 29.20 51.32 -7.15
N GLU A 6 28.50 50.39 -7.77
CA GLU A 6 27.08 50.54 -8.11
C GLU A 6 26.24 49.83 -7.06
N LYS A 7 25.41 50.61 -6.35
CA LYS A 7 24.44 50.13 -5.38
C LYS A 7 23.30 49.43 -6.13
N SER A 8 23.28 48.10 -6.12
CA SER A 8 22.08 47.35 -6.46
C SER A 8 21.12 47.36 -5.27
N ASN A 9 20.00 48.07 -5.44
CA ASN A 9 18.85 47.99 -4.54
C ASN A 9 18.34 46.55 -4.52
N VAL A 10 18.64 45.82 -3.44
CA VAL A 10 17.97 44.56 -3.11
C VAL A 10 16.53 44.90 -2.74
N ALA A 11 15.65 44.85 -3.74
CA ALA A 11 14.22 44.84 -3.51
C ALA A 11 13.86 43.63 -2.66
N THR A 12 13.19 43.89 -1.54
CA THR A 12 12.66 42.90 -0.63
C THR A 12 11.78 41.88 -1.37
N LYS A 13 11.96 40.58 -1.05
CA LYS A 13 11.28 39.41 -1.61
C LYS A 13 9.75 39.36 -1.31
N ARG A 14 9.01 40.45 -1.54
CA ARG A 14 7.54 40.43 -1.73
C ARG A 14 7.15 40.20 -3.20
N GLY A 15 8.07 40.40 -4.15
CA GLY A 15 7.79 40.32 -5.58
C GLY A 15 7.71 38.90 -6.18
N ALA A 16 8.21 37.86 -5.51
CA ALA A 16 8.17 36.51 -6.07
C ALA A 16 6.76 35.90 -6.04
N SER A 17 6.00 36.12 -4.96
CA SER A 17 4.63 35.60 -4.83
C SER A 17 3.63 36.33 -5.72
N GLN A 18 3.84 37.62 -5.99
CA GLN A 18 2.96 38.41 -6.86
C GLN A 18 3.20 38.15 -8.35
N LYS A 19 4.40 37.66 -8.72
CA LYS A 19 4.75 37.33 -10.11
C LYS A 19 4.17 35.98 -10.55
N ILE A 20 3.87 35.07 -9.62
CA ILE A 20 3.25 33.76 -9.90
C ILE A 20 1.80 33.90 -10.40
N LEU A 21 1.11 35.01 -10.11
CA LEU A 21 -0.34 35.14 -10.29
C LEU A 21 -0.77 35.81 -11.61
N ASN A 22 0.13 36.43 -12.38
CA ASN A 22 -0.24 37.20 -13.58
C ASN A 22 0.10 36.50 -14.93
N ASP A 23 0.78 35.35 -14.91
CA ASP A 23 1.44 34.80 -16.11
C ASP A 23 0.78 33.55 -16.70
N ALA A 24 -0.29 33.00 -16.10
CA ALA A 24 -0.97 31.82 -16.67
C ALA A 24 -2.04 32.23 -17.71
N VAL A 25 -1.81 31.85 -18.97
CA VAL A 25 -2.77 32.02 -20.07
C VAL A 25 -4.05 31.25 -19.77
N GLY A 26 -5.22 31.84 -20.02
CA GLY A 26 -6.51 31.16 -19.88
C GLY A 26 -7.02 31.02 -18.45
N VAL A 27 -6.48 31.74 -17.47
CA VAL A 27 -7.06 31.79 -16.12
C VAL A 27 -8.32 32.65 -16.12
N THR A 28 -9.40 32.11 -15.57
CA THR A 28 -10.64 32.82 -15.31
C THR A 28 -10.81 33.03 -13.81
N GLN A 29 -11.48 34.11 -13.41
CA GLN A 29 -11.89 34.32 -12.03
C GLN A 29 -13.41 34.20 -11.95
N ASN A 30 -13.91 33.43 -10.98
CA ASN A 30 -15.34 33.40 -10.71
C ASN A 30 -15.79 34.72 -10.04
N ASN A 31 -17.10 34.89 -9.82
CA ASN A 31 -17.66 36.10 -9.19
C ASN A 31 -17.18 36.34 -7.76
N GLU A 32 -16.59 35.34 -7.11
CA GLU A 32 -16.00 35.40 -5.76
C GLU A 32 -14.48 35.68 -5.82
N GLY A 33 -13.92 35.88 -7.02
CA GLY A 33 -12.50 36.15 -7.23
C GLY A 33 -11.61 34.90 -7.22
N HIS A 34 -12.18 33.69 -7.18
CA HIS A 34 -11.41 32.45 -7.20
C HIS A 34 -10.94 32.13 -8.61
N GLU A 35 -9.64 31.87 -8.72
CA GLU A 35 -8.97 31.51 -9.97
C GLU A 35 -9.31 30.08 -10.38
N LYS A 36 -9.57 29.88 -11.67
CA LYS A 36 -9.72 28.58 -12.28
C LYS A 36 -9.01 28.57 -13.63
N THR A 37 -8.24 27.53 -13.90
CA THR A 37 -7.62 27.36 -15.21
C THR A 37 -8.67 26.99 -16.26
N ASP A 38 -8.41 27.33 -17.52
CA ASP A 38 -9.24 26.87 -18.64
C ASP A 38 -8.99 25.36 -18.84
N TYR A 39 -9.97 24.56 -18.43
CA TYR A 39 -9.86 23.10 -18.52
C TYR A 39 -9.72 22.60 -19.95
N THR A 40 -10.07 23.38 -20.97
CA THR A 40 -9.85 22.99 -22.37
C THR A 40 -8.37 22.99 -22.77
N ARG A 41 -7.47 23.51 -21.92
CA ARG A 41 -6.00 23.55 -22.10
C ARG A 41 -5.24 22.42 -21.42
N TRP A 42 -5.88 21.63 -20.54
CA TRP A 42 -5.21 20.48 -19.91
C TRP A 42 -5.19 19.26 -20.83
N ARG A 43 -4.06 18.52 -20.83
CA ARG A 43 -3.86 17.25 -21.53
C ARG A 43 -3.23 16.21 -20.64
N LEU A 44 -3.80 15.01 -20.63
CA LEU A 44 -3.20 13.83 -20.05
C LEU A 44 -2.26 13.19 -21.08
N LYS A 45 -0.98 13.12 -20.74
CA LYS A 45 -0.01 12.28 -21.46
C LYS A 45 0.08 10.95 -20.74
N ASP A 46 -0.07 9.86 -21.51
CA ASP A 46 0.27 8.51 -21.05
C ASP A 46 1.41 7.97 -21.90
N ASP A 47 2.57 7.80 -21.28
CA ASP A 47 3.77 7.23 -21.88
C ASP A 47 4.05 5.87 -21.24
N ARG A 48 3.58 4.81 -21.91
CA ARG A 48 3.73 3.41 -21.43
C ARG A 48 3.23 3.20 -20.00
N GLY A 49 2.10 3.80 -19.66
CA GLY A 49 1.49 3.80 -18.34
C GLY A 49 1.87 5.01 -17.49
N CYS A 50 2.99 5.69 -17.76
CA CYS A 50 3.40 6.85 -16.96
C CYS A 50 2.52 8.07 -17.30
N GLN A 51 1.69 8.49 -16.35
CA GLN A 51 0.64 9.49 -16.56
C GLN A 51 1.05 10.85 -16.00
N THR A 52 0.99 11.89 -16.83
CA THR A 52 1.29 13.28 -16.43
C THR A 52 0.34 14.26 -17.08
N TRP A 53 -0.08 15.28 -16.33
CA TRP A 53 -0.95 16.34 -16.82
C TRP A 53 -0.16 17.57 -17.29
N HIS A 54 -0.50 18.10 -18.45
CA HIS A 54 0.17 19.23 -19.10
C HIS A 54 -0.82 20.35 -19.37
N TYR A 55 -0.46 21.58 -19.04
CA TYR A 55 -1.27 22.76 -19.34
C TYR A 55 -0.70 23.49 -20.55
N LEU A 56 -1.48 23.62 -21.62
CA LEU A 56 -1.04 24.22 -22.88
C LEU A 56 -1.18 25.75 -22.85
N GLU A 57 -0.10 26.46 -23.18
CA GLU A 57 -0.02 27.92 -23.03
C GLU A 57 -0.42 28.67 -24.31
N SER A 58 -0.44 28.01 -25.45
CA SER A 58 -0.76 28.62 -26.75
C SER A 58 -1.90 27.91 -27.49
N ASP A 59 -2.58 28.66 -28.38
CA ASP A 59 -3.65 28.11 -29.23
C ASP A 59 -3.08 27.17 -30.30
N GLU A 60 -1.83 27.38 -30.73
CA GLU A 60 -1.08 26.50 -31.61
C GLU A 60 -0.86 25.11 -30.98
N GLU A 61 -0.49 25.05 -29.70
CA GLU A 61 -0.35 23.80 -28.95
C GLU A 61 -1.69 23.07 -28.81
N MET A 62 -2.77 23.80 -28.47
CA MET A 62 -4.10 23.19 -28.38
C MET A 62 -4.56 22.57 -29.70
N LYS A 63 -4.20 23.18 -30.83
CA LYS A 63 -4.49 22.65 -32.16
C LYS A 63 -3.62 21.44 -32.50
N ALA A 64 -2.36 21.42 -32.07
CA ALA A 64 -1.42 20.32 -32.29
C ALA A 64 -1.75 19.09 -31.43
N TRP A 65 -2.24 19.30 -30.22
CA TRP A 65 -2.66 18.25 -29.29
C TRP A 65 -4.10 18.53 -28.85
N PRO A 66 -5.11 18.04 -29.59
CA PRO A 66 -6.52 18.19 -29.20
C PRO A 66 -6.88 17.33 -27.98
N GLN A 67 -7.92 17.71 -27.23
CA GLN A 67 -8.41 16.90 -26.11
C GLN A 67 -9.01 15.57 -26.59
N SER A 68 -8.61 14.49 -25.95
CA SER A 68 -9.25 13.18 -26.04
C SER A 68 -10.55 13.13 -25.23
N THR A 69 -11.36 12.09 -25.46
CA THR A 69 -12.54 11.81 -24.62
C THR A 69 -12.16 11.59 -23.16
N ALA A 70 -11.02 10.93 -22.90
CA ALA A 70 -10.50 10.73 -21.56
C ALA A 70 -10.13 12.05 -20.87
N ASP A 71 -9.45 12.97 -21.58
CA ASP A 71 -9.16 14.31 -21.05
C ASP A 71 -10.44 15.01 -20.59
N LYS A 72 -11.45 15.04 -21.48
CA LYS A 72 -12.73 15.68 -21.19
C LYS A 72 -13.44 15.03 -19.99
N TYR A 73 -13.44 13.69 -19.93
CA TYR A 73 -14.07 12.93 -18.85
C TYR A 73 -13.50 13.29 -17.49
N PHE A 74 -12.18 13.22 -17.33
CA PHE A 74 -11.53 13.46 -16.04
C PHE A 74 -11.64 14.92 -15.60
N LEU A 75 -11.69 15.85 -16.55
CA LEU A 75 -11.86 17.29 -16.29
C LEU A 75 -13.33 17.70 -16.06
N GLY A 76 -14.28 16.77 -16.13
CA GLY A 76 -15.72 17.06 -15.98
C GLY A 76 -16.29 17.88 -17.14
N LEU A 77 -15.66 17.83 -18.31
CA LEU A 77 -16.15 18.45 -19.53
C LEU A 77 -17.13 17.51 -20.25
N ASP A 78 -17.97 18.07 -21.12
CA ASP A 78 -18.86 17.27 -21.96
C ASP A 78 -18.03 16.34 -22.85
N THR A 79 -18.19 15.04 -22.66
CA THR A 79 -17.47 14.01 -23.43
C THR A 79 -18.05 13.84 -24.85
N GLU A 80 -19.16 14.53 -25.16
CA GLU A 80 -19.90 14.48 -26.41
C GLU A 80 -20.37 13.05 -26.77
N GLN A 81 -20.44 12.18 -25.75
CA GLN A 81 -20.86 10.80 -25.93
C GLN A 81 -22.37 10.72 -26.20
N PRO A 82 -22.81 9.88 -27.14
CA PRO A 82 -24.22 9.77 -27.49
C PRO A 82 -25.03 9.16 -26.34
N THR A 83 -26.30 9.55 -26.26
CA THR A 83 -27.26 8.82 -25.42
C THR A 83 -27.45 7.40 -25.96
N LEU A 84 -27.22 6.41 -25.10
CA LEU A 84 -27.44 5.01 -25.40
C LEU A 84 -28.90 4.62 -25.18
N LYS A 85 -29.32 3.51 -25.77
CA LYS A 85 -30.67 2.98 -25.53
C LYS A 85 -30.75 2.51 -24.06
N PRO A 86 -31.79 2.90 -23.31
CA PRO A 86 -31.97 2.45 -21.93
C PRO A 86 -31.98 0.92 -21.86
N ALA A 87 -31.12 0.37 -21.00
CA ALA A 87 -31.00 -1.07 -20.82
C ALA A 87 -32.28 -1.67 -20.22
N LYS A 88 -32.79 -2.74 -20.84
CA LYS A 88 -33.93 -3.52 -20.35
C LYS A 88 -33.48 -4.82 -19.69
N THR A 89 -32.24 -5.23 -19.95
CA THR A 89 -31.63 -6.42 -19.35
C THR A 89 -30.31 -6.08 -18.66
N PRO A 90 -29.87 -6.90 -17.69
CA PRO A 90 -28.56 -6.72 -17.03
C PRO A 90 -27.40 -6.69 -18.03
N LEU A 91 -27.42 -7.58 -19.02
CA LEU A 91 -26.36 -7.66 -20.03
C LEU A 91 -26.34 -6.45 -20.97
N GLU A 92 -27.50 -5.87 -21.30
CA GLU A 92 -27.57 -4.59 -22.02
C GLU A 92 -26.99 -3.43 -21.17
N ALA A 93 -27.21 -3.44 -19.85
CA ALA A 93 -26.62 -2.44 -18.95
C ALA A 93 -25.11 -2.60 -18.87
N ALA A 94 -24.60 -3.82 -18.71
CA ALA A 94 -23.16 -4.11 -18.76
C ALA A 94 -22.55 -3.65 -20.10
N HIS A 95 -23.25 -3.91 -21.21
CA HIS A 95 -22.78 -3.51 -22.55
C HIS A 95 -22.73 -1.99 -22.69
N ASN A 96 -23.75 -1.28 -22.20
CA ASN A 96 -23.74 0.19 -22.19
C ASN A 96 -22.60 0.75 -21.33
N GLY A 97 -22.30 0.11 -20.19
CA GLY A 97 -21.18 0.47 -19.33
C GLY A 97 -19.84 0.31 -20.02
N LEU A 98 -19.63 -0.84 -20.67
CA LEU A 98 -18.41 -1.11 -21.43
C LEU A 98 -18.29 -0.22 -22.68
N GLU A 99 -19.41 0.08 -23.36
CA GLU A 99 -19.45 1.02 -24.49
C GLU A 99 -18.85 2.35 -24.08
N PHE A 100 -19.34 2.93 -22.99
CA PHE A 100 -18.82 4.18 -22.46
C PHE A 100 -17.35 4.05 -22.05
N PHE A 101 -17.04 3.05 -21.21
CA PHE A 101 -15.71 2.91 -20.62
C PHE A 101 -14.61 2.61 -21.67
N SER A 102 -14.96 1.94 -22.76
CA SER A 102 -14.03 1.68 -23.88
C SER A 102 -13.55 2.96 -24.58
N GLN A 103 -14.35 4.04 -24.53
CA GLN A 103 -13.97 5.34 -25.09
C GLN A 103 -12.94 6.06 -24.24
N LEU A 104 -12.70 5.60 -23.01
CA LEU A 104 -11.72 6.15 -22.08
C LEU A 104 -10.37 5.40 -22.13
N GLN A 105 -10.25 4.35 -22.96
CA GLN A 105 -8.99 3.63 -23.13
C GLN A 105 -7.93 4.57 -23.72
N LEU A 106 -6.76 4.60 -23.09
CA LEU A 106 -5.64 5.42 -23.51
C LEU A 106 -4.81 4.75 -24.61
N PRO A 107 -4.00 5.52 -25.36
CA PRO A 107 -3.25 4.99 -26.51
C PRO A 107 -2.39 3.74 -26.21
N PRO A 108 -1.73 3.60 -25.04
CA PRO A 108 -0.97 2.39 -24.72
C PRO A 108 -1.84 1.15 -24.46
N GLY A 109 -3.15 1.31 -24.21
CA GLY A 109 -4.12 0.23 -24.03
C GLY A 109 -4.65 0.05 -22.61
N ASN A 110 -4.18 0.86 -21.66
CA ASN A 110 -4.68 0.93 -20.29
C ASN A 110 -5.77 1.99 -20.11
N TRP A 111 -6.30 2.06 -18.88
CA TRP A 111 -7.18 3.13 -18.42
C TRP A 111 -6.44 3.96 -17.38
N ALA A 112 -6.62 5.28 -17.45
CA ALA A 112 -6.19 6.14 -16.36
C ALA A 112 -7.23 6.19 -15.25
N CYS A 113 -6.78 6.60 -14.08
CA CYS A 113 -7.59 6.56 -12.87
C CYS A 113 -7.12 7.66 -11.93
N GLU A 114 -8.07 8.47 -11.47
CA GLU A 114 -7.86 9.29 -10.28
C GLU A 114 -7.67 8.34 -9.09
N TYR A 115 -6.48 8.38 -8.48
CA TYR A 115 -6.13 7.51 -7.36
C TYR A 115 -5.82 8.33 -6.10
N GLY A 116 -6.60 9.39 -5.90
CA GLY A 116 -6.52 10.29 -4.75
C GLY A 116 -7.31 9.81 -3.54
N GLY A 117 -7.40 10.65 -2.52
CA GLY A 117 -8.15 10.35 -1.29
C GLY A 117 -7.38 10.77 -0.04
N PRO A 118 -6.13 10.33 0.15
CA PRO A 118 -5.31 10.73 1.28
C PRO A 118 -4.95 12.23 1.24
N MET A 119 -5.19 12.94 2.34
CA MET A 119 -5.03 14.40 2.43
C MET A 119 -3.68 14.84 3.05
N PHE A 120 -2.72 13.92 3.13
CA PHE A 120 -1.35 14.18 3.61
C PHE A 120 -0.26 14.04 2.54
N LEU A 121 -0.64 13.72 1.30
CA LEU A 121 0.30 13.51 0.19
C LEU A 121 0.80 14.84 -0.42
N LEU A 122 -0.14 15.69 -0.87
CA LEU A 122 0.16 17.03 -1.39
C LEU A 122 1.07 17.85 -0.46
N PRO A 123 0.85 17.86 0.88
CA PRO A 123 1.75 18.54 1.80
C PRO A 123 3.22 18.15 1.67
N GLY A 124 3.55 16.87 1.55
CA GLY A 124 4.94 16.43 1.40
C GLY A 124 5.56 16.96 0.11
N LEU A 125 4.84 16.86 -1.00
CA LEU A 125 5.30 17.35 -2.31
C LEU A 125 5.52 18.87 -2.33
N VAL A 126 4.51 19.65 -1.90
CA VAL A 126 4.58 21.11 -1.93
C VAL A 126 5.62 21.64 -0.96
N VAL A 127 5.76 21.04 0.24
CA VAL A 127 6.86 21.38 1.15
C VAL A 127 8.21 21.08 0.49
N THR A 128 8.38 19.91 -0.15
CA THR A 128 9.62 19.61 -0.87
C THR A 128 9.91 20.65 -1.95
N TRP A 129 8.98 20.96 -2.85
CA TRP A 129 9.19 21.99 -3.87
C TRP A 129 9.53 23.35 -3.29
N TYR A 130 8.85 23.76 -2.21
CA TYR A 130 9.09 25.03 -1.56
C TYR A 130 10.52 25.11 -0.99
N VAL A 131 10.95 24.09 -0.23
CA VAL A 131 12.24 24.13 0.46
C VAL A 131 13.43 23.85 -0.47
N THR A 132 13.19 23.23 -1.64
CA THR A 132 14.19 23.12 -2.71
C THR A 132 14.19 24.31 -3.67
N GLU A 133 13.32 25.29 -3.44
CA GLU A 133 13.10 26.46 -4.32
C GLU A 133 12.74 26.06 -5.76
N THR A 134 12.07 24.92 -5.92
CA THR A 134 11.57 24.45 -7.21
C THR A 134 10.38 25.30 -7.64
N PRO A 135 10.39 25.87 -8.86
CA PRO A 135 9.25 26.61 -9.38
C PRO A 135 8.00 25.71 -9.50
N ILE A 136 6.88 26.18 -8.96
CA ILE A 136 5.58 25.53 -9.12
C ILE A 136 4.86 26.28 -10.25
N PRO A 137 4.47 25.61 -11.35
CA PRO A 137 3.71 26.26 -12.42
C PRO A 137 2.42 26.87 -11.88
N ALA A 138 2.07 28.07 -12.35
CA ALA A 138 0.89 28.79 -11.88
C ALA A 138 -0.41 27.98 -12.07
N SER A 139 -0.55 27.25 -13.18
CA SER A 139 -1.68 26.34 -13.42
C SER A 139 -1.81 25.25 -12.35
N HIS A 140 -0.69 24.67 -11.92
CA HIS A 140 -0.66 23.65 -10.88
C HIS A 140 -0.99 24.26 -9.51
N ALA A 141 -0.41 25.42 -9.19
CA ALA A 141 -0.71 26.12 -7.94
C ALA A 141 -2.19 26.49 -7.83
N ILE A 142 -2.81 26.97 -8.92
CA ILE A 142 -4.25 27.27 -8.98
C ILE A 142 -5.07 26.01 -8.72
N GLU A 143 -4.80 24.92 -9.44
CA GLU A 143 -5.62 23.73 -9.31
C GLU A 143 -5.40 22.96 -8.00
N ILE A 144 -4.21 23.01 -7.40
CA ILE A 144 -3.99 22.47 -6.04
C ILE A 144 -4.82 23.28 -5.03
N LYS A 145 -4.84 24.62 -5.12
CA LYS A 145 -5.71 25.46 -4.27
C LYS A 145 -7.18 25.07 -4.44
N ASN A 146 -7.65 24.89 -5.68
CA ASN A 146 -9.03 24.51 -5.98
C ASN A 146 -9.40 23.17 -5.35
N TYR A 147 -8.56 22.15 -5.50
CA TYR A 147 -8.80 20.84 -4.91
C TYR A 147 -8.89 20.89 -3.39
N LEU A 148 -7.94 21.56 -2.73
CA LEU A 148 -7.94 21.67 -1.28
C LEU A 148 -9.18 22.40 -0.77
N PHE A 149 -9.60 23.49 -1.40
CA PHE A 149 -10.83 24.17 -1.02
C PHE A 149 -12.10 23.36 -1.33
N ALA A 150 -12.14 22.62 -2.43
CA ALA A 150 -13.26 21.73 -2.75
C ALA A 150 -13.41 20.59 -1.73
N ARG A 151 -12.30 20.16 -1.13
CA ARG A 151 -12.24 19.08 -0.14
C ARG A 151 -12.17 19.56 1.32
N ALA A 152 -12.28 20.87 1.56
CA ALA A 152 -12.43 21.41 2.91
C ALA A 152 -13.79 20.97 3.46
N ASN A 153 -13.83 20.59 4.74
CA ASN A 153 -15.08 20.26 5.40
C ASN A 153 -16.03 21.48 5.32
N PRO A 154 -17.26 21.32 4.81
CA PRO A 154 -18.15 22.45 4.57
C PRO A 154 -18.56 23.16 5.86
N ASP A 155 -18.64 22.45 6.98
CA ASP A 155 -19.14 22.96 8.26
C ASP A 155 -18.05 23.68 9.04
N ASP A 156 -16.84 23.10 9.13
CA ASP A 156 -15.76 23.63 9.96
C ASP A 156 -14.54 24.14 9.17
N GLY A 157 -14.46 23.91 7.86
CA GLY A 157 -13.36 24.38 7.01
C GLY A 157 -12.03 23.64 7.21
N GLY A 158 -11.98 22.59 8.02
CA GLY A 158 -10.80 21.76 8.23
C GLY A 158 -10.67 20.63 7.21
N TRP A 159 -9.67 19.77 7.44
CA TRP A 159 -9.42 18.58 6.62
C TRP A 159 -9.09 17.36 7.50
N GLY A 160 -9.57 16.19 7.08
CA GLY A 160 -9.24 14.91 7.69
C GLY A 160 -7.97 14.27 7.16
N LEU A 161 -7.73 13.01 7.55
CA LEU A 161 -6.64 12.19 7.02
C LEU A 161 -6.85 11.83 5.54
N HIS A 162 -8.11 11.75 5.12
CA HIS A 162 -8.56 11.48 3.75
C HIS A 162 -9.85 12.29 3.45
N ILE A 163 -10.30 12.31 2.19
CA ILE A 163 -11.40 13.17 1.71
C ILE A 163 -12.78 12.92 2.35
N GLU A 164 -13.01 11.75 2.95
CA GLU A 164 -14.26 11.44 3.69
C GLU A 164 -14.09 11.55 5.21
N GLY A 165 -12.88 11.84 5.67
CA GLY A 165 -12.54 11.86 7.08
C GLY A 165 -13.02 13.14 7.76
N GLU A 166 -13.30 13.04 9.05
CA GLU A 166 -13.54 14.20 9.91
C GLU A 166 -12.30 15.08 10.02
N SER A 167 -12.47 16.38 10.31
CA SER A 167 -11.35 17.31 10.47
C SER A 167 -10.39 16.89 11.58
N THR A 168 -9.10 16.82 11.24
CA THR A 168 -8.00 16.40 12.13
C THR A 168 -6.95 17.49 12.27
N VAL A 169 -6.07 17.40 13.27
CA VAL A 169 -4.92 18.32 13.35
C VAL A 169 -3.98 18.05 12.19
N PHE A 170 -3.75 16.79 11.83
CA PHE A 170 -2.86 16.44 10.71
C PHE A 170 -3.33 17.04 9.39
N GLY A 171 -4.56 16.70 8.98
CA GLY A 171 -5.13 17.16 7.73
C GLY A 171 -5.24 18.68 7.70
N THR A 172 -5.75 19.29 8.79
CA THR A 172 -5.99 20.74 8.80
C THR A 172 -4.69 21.55 8.82
N ALA A 173 -3.73 21.21 9.68
CA ALA A 173 -2.47 21.95 9.77
C ALA A 173 -1.67 21.86 8.46
N MET A 174 -1.61 20.67 7.85
CA MET A 174 -0.79 20.47 6.66
C MET A 174 -1.43 21.05 5.40
N ASN A 175 -2.75 20.91 5.20
CA ASN A 175 -3.41 21.51 4.03
C ASN A 175 -3.52 23.04 4.14
N TYR A 176 -3.73 23.58 5.36
CA TYR A 176 -3.58 25.02 5.60
C TYR A 176 -2.17 25.50 5.22
N THR A 177 -1.13 24.77 5.64
CA THR A 177 0.26 25.09 5.28
C THR A 177 0.46 25.11 3.77
N VAL A 178 -0.05 24.11 3.04
CA VAL A 178 0.03 24.08 1.56
C VAL A 178 -0.60 25.33 0.94
N LEU A 179 -1.82 25.69 1.34
CA LEU A 179 -2.50 26.86 0.81
C LEU A 179 -1.69 28.16 1.05
N ARG A 180 -1.08 28.31 2.23
CA ARG A 180 -0.20 29.44 2.54
C ARG A 180 1.07 29.43 1.69
N LEU A 181 1.70 28.27 1.47
CA LEU A 181 2.88 28.13 0.60
C LEU A 181 2.56 28.45 -0.87
N LEU A 182 1.34 28.19 -1.32
CA LEU A 182 0.83 28.53 -2.66
C LEU A 182 0.30 29.97 -2.78
N GLY A 183 0.45 30.79 -1.73
CA GLY A 183 0.18 32.22 -1.76
C GLY A 183 -1.23 32.66 -1.37
N VAL A 184 -2.06 31.77 -0.81
CA VAL A 184 -3.38 32.13 -0.26
C VAL A 184 -3.20 33.02 0.98
N ASP A 185 -3.94 34.12 1.08
CA ASP A 185 -3.86 35.03 2.22
C ASP A 185 -4.41 34.41 3.51
N ALA A 186 -3.73 34.62 4.64
CA ALA A 186 -4.15 34.07 5.94
C ALA A 186 -5.49 34.63 6.43
N GLU A 187 -5.83 35.85 5.99
CA GLU A 187 -7.03 36.58 6.37
C GLU A 187 -8.19 36.36 5.40
N GLU A 188 -8.01 35.51 4.38
CA GLU A 188 -9.13 35.02 3.58
C GLU A 188 -10.13 34.26 4.48
N PRO A 189 -11.45 34.48 4.36
CA PRO A 189 -12.45 33.87 5.25
C PRO A 189 -12.35 32.33 5.38
N ARG A 190 -12.02 31.62 4.29
CA ARG A 190 -11.83 30.16 4.31
C ARG A 190 -10.61 29.75 5.14
N MET A 191 -9.52 30.52 5.05
CA MET A 191 -8.30 30.30 5.82
C MET A 191 -8.51 30.62 7.30
N GLN A 192 -9.23 31.70 7.63
CA GLN A 192 -9.61 31.99 9.01
C GLN A 192 -10.42 30.85 9.63
N LYS A 193 -11.42 30.33 8.89
CA LYS A 193 -12.24 29.19 9.32
C LYS A 193 -11.38 27.93 9.58
N ALA A 194 -10.48 27.59 8.66
CA ALA A 194 -9.55 26.48 8.82
C ALA A 194 -8.62 26.64 10.04
N ARG A 195 -8.08 27.85 10.24
CA ARG A 195 -7.22 28.20 11.39
C ARG A 195 -7.97 28.09 12.71
N ASP A 196 -9.21 28.59 12.77
CA ASP A 196 -10.07 28.49 13.94
C ASP A 196 -10.37 27.01 14.28
N THR A 197 -10.61 26.19 13.27
CA THR A 197 -10.81 24.74 13.44
C THR A 197 -9.54 24.05 13.93
N LEU A 198 -8.37 24.37 13.36
CA LEU A 198 -7.09 23.88 13.87
C LEU A 198 -6.88 24.25 15.34
N TRP A 199 -7.21 25.48 15.74
CA TRP A 199 -7.06 25.93 17.13
C TRP A 199 -8.06 25.26 18.08
N LYS A 200 -9.30 24.99 17.63
CA LYS A 200 -10.26 24.17 18.38
C LYS A 200 -9.74 22.75 18.61
N LEU A 201 -8.99 22.20 17.66
CA LEU A 201 -8.34 20.89 17.75
C LEU A 201 -7.02 20.91 18.55
N GLY A 202 -6.59 22.07 19.06
CA GLY A 202 -5.41 22.22 19.91
C GLY A 202 -4.13 22.69 19.19
N GLY A 203 -4.20 23.07 17.92
CA GLY A 203 -3.06 23.59 17.17
C GLY A 203 -2.01 22.53 16.79
N ALA A 204 -1.01 22.93 16.00
CA ALA A 204 -0.05 22.02 15.39
C ALA A 204 0.88 21.28 16.38
N LEU A 205 0.96 21.69 17.65
CA LEU A 205 1.68 20.91 18.68
C LEU A 205 1.01 19.55 18.97
N ASN A 206 -0.29 19.43 18.69
CA ASN A 206 -1.07 18.20 18.82
C ASN A 206 -1.03 17.32 17.56
N ALA A 207 -0.27 17.71 16.53
CA ALA A 207 -0.23 16.95 15.28
C ALA A 207 0.53 15.60 15.46
N PRO A 208 0.23 14.59 14.63
CA PRO A 208 0.96 13.32 14.63
C PRO A 208 2.40 13.49 14.13
N HIS A 209 3.19 12.42 14.26
CA HIS A 209 4.63 12.43 14.01
C HIS A 209 5.00 12.91 12.60
N TRP A 210 4.25 12.50 11.58
CA TRP A 210 4.54 12.86 10.19
C TRP A 210 4.33 14.35 9.91
N ALA A 211 3.32 14.97 10.53
CA ALA A 211 3.12 16.42 10.46
C ALA A 211 4.28 17.18 11.13
N LYS A 212 4.65 16.73 12.33
CA LYS A 212 5.79 17.27 13.09
C LYS A 212 7.09 17.20 12.32
N PHE A 213 7.31 16.11 11.59
CA PHE A 213 8.46 15.97 10.68
C PHE A 213 8.44 17.05 9.59
N TRP A 214 7.36 17.18 8.82
CA TRP A 214 7.29 18.15 7.72
C TRP A 214 7.33 19.61 8.19
N LEU A 215 6.70 19.94 9.32
CA LEU A 215 6.79 21.27 9.92
C LEU A 215 8.20 21.60 10.42
N SER A 216 8.97 20.58 10.83
CA SER A 216 10.39 20.76 11.21
C SER A 216 11.28 20.95 9.99
N VAL A 217 11.02 20.22 8.88
CA VAL A 217 11.68 20.44 7.59
C VAL A 217 11.44 21.87 7.09
N LEU A 218 10.22 22.40 7.23
CA LEU A 218 9.87 23.76 6.85
C LEU A 218 10.46 24.84 7.79
N GLY A 219 11.01 24.44 8.94
CA GLY A 219 11.53 25.36 9.96
C GLY A 219 10.44 26.04 10.80
N VAL A 220 9.18 25.57 10.72
CA VAL A 220 8.06 26.07 11.53
C VAL A 220 8.13 25.53 12.95
N THR A 221 8.56 24.28 13.14
CA THR A 221 8.80 23.70 14.47
C THR A 221 10.27 23.30 14.64
N GLU A 222 10.73 23.17 15.89
CA GLU A 222 12.06 22.60 16.16
C GLU A 222 12.03 21.08 16.10
N TRP A 223 13.11 20.47 15.62
CA TRP A 223 13.28 19.02 15.49
C TRP A 223 13.08 18.23 16.79
N ASP A 224 13.20 18.87 17.94
CA ASP A 224 13.00 18.22 19.23
C ASP A 224 11.55 17.75 19.45
N ILE A 225 10.57 18.26 18.70
CA ILE A 225 9.19 17.77 18.70
C ILE A 225 9.02 16.41 17.98
N VAL A 226 9.96 16.04 17.12
CA VAL A 226 9.91 14.81 16.33
C VAL A 226 10.41 13.64 17.20
N ASN A 227 9.70 12.50 17.16
CA ASN A 227 10.18 11.30 17.84
C ASN A 227 11.46 10.80 17.16
N PRO A 228 12.41 10.22 17.90
CA PRO A 228 13.67 9.72 17.33
C PRO A 228 13.51 8.79 16.12
N CYS A 229 14.10 9.17 14.98
CA CYS A 229 14.25 8.34 13.77
C CYS A 229 15.74 8.10 13.45
N PRO A 230 16.48 7.34 14.26
CA PRO A 230 17.93 7.16 14.08
C PRO A 230 18.28 6.37 12.81
N PRO A 231 19.21 6.84 11.96
CA PRO A 231 19.69 6.06 10.81
C PRO A 231 20.47 4.81 11.24
N GLU A 232 20.91 4.71 12.49
CA GLU A 232 21.67 3.57 12.99
C GLU A 232 20.87 2.25 12.98
N LEU A 233 19.53 2.31 12.94
CA LEU A 233 18.69 1.12 12.79
C LEU A 233 19.01 0.32 11.53
N TRP A 234 19.46 1.00 10.47
CA TRP A 234 19.84 0.38 9.20
C TRP A 234 21.18 -0.37 9.27
N LEU A 235 21.97 -0.18 10.34
CA LEU A 235 23.20 -0.94 10.57
C LEU A 235 22.98 -2.19 11.44
N LEU A 236 21.76 -2.41 11.93
CA LEU A 236 21.46 -3.57 12.77
C LEU A 236 21.75 -4.87 12.00
N PRO A 237 22.41 -5.86 12.61
CA PRO A 237 22.58 -7.17 12.01
C PRO A 237 21.23 -7.80 11.65
N ASP A 238 21.20 -8.55 10.55
CA ASP A 238 19.97 -9.14 10.05
C ASP A 238 19.26 -10.08 11.02
N TRP A 239 19.89 -10.58 12.09
CA TRP A 239 19.21 -11.42 13.08
C TRP A 239 18.47 -10.62 14.17
N VAL A 240 18.66 -9.30 14.25
CA VAL A 240 17.99 -8.45 15.25
C VAL A 240 16.50 -8.34 14.90
N PRO A 241 15.57 -8.63 15.83
CA PRO A 241 14.13 -8.70 15.53
C PRO A 241 13.52 -7.41 14.96
N ILE A 242 14.10 -6.26 15.32
CA ILE A 242 13.62 -4.93 14.90
C ILE A 242 14.34 -4.37 13.67
N ALA A 243 15.23 -5.15 13.02
CA ALA A 243 15.99 -4.67 11.87
C ALA A 243 15.07 -4.26 10.71
N PRO A 244 15.30 -3.10 10.06
CA PRO A 244 14.37 -2.52 9.09
C PRO A 244 14.03 -3.39 7.88
N TRP A 245 14.89 -4.31 7.46
CA TRP A 245 14.60 -5.22 6.33
C TRP A 245 13.37 -6.11 6.55
N ARG A 246 12.95 -6.27 7.82
CA ARG A 246 11.74 -6.99 8.21
C ARG A 246 10.47 -6.16 8.19
N TRP A 247 10.61 -4.85 8.14
CA TRP A 247 9.47 -3.96 8.19
C TRP A 247 8.71 -4.03 6.89
N TRP A 248 7.41 -3.75 6.95
CA TRP A 248 6.61 -3.55 5.75
C TRP A 248 7.27 -2.53 4.82
N ILE A 249 7.20 -2.79 3.52
CA ILE A 249 7.96 -2.05 2.52
C ILE A 249 7.65 -0.56 2.51
N HIS A 250 6.37 -0.19 2.66
CA HIS A 250 5.95 1.22 2.77
C HIS A 250 6.55 1.91 3.99
N MET A 251 6.51 1.27 5.16
CA MET A 251 7.13 1.83 6.37
C MET A 251 8.64 1.92 6.25
N ARG A 252 9.28 0.90 5.68
CA ARG A 252 10.72 0.88 5.42
C ARG A 252 11.12 2.03 4.51
N GLN A 253 10.42 2.22 3.39
CA GLN A 253 10.72 3.26 2.40
C GLN A 253 10.38 4.68 2.88
N VAL A 254 9.45 4.86 3.83
CA VAL A 254 9.21 6.17 4.47
C VAL A 254 10.27 6.48 5.54
N PHE A 255 10.58 5.52 6.41
CA PHE A 255 11.54 5.75 7.50
C PHE A 255 12.99 5.83 7.02
N LEU A 256 13.30 5.29 5.84
CA LEU A 256 14.64 5.35 5.25
C LEU A 256 15.11 6.80 5.05
N PRO A 257 14.49 7.62 4.18
CA PRO A 257 14.88 9.01 4.00
C PRO A 257 14.56 9.88 5.23
N MET A 258 13.45 9.59 5.95
CA MET A 258 13.11 10.30 7.19
C MET A 258 14.25 10.21 8.22
N SER A 259 14.88 9.04 8.36
CA SER A 259 15.99 8.84 9.29
C SER A 259 17.25 9.65 8.93
N TYR A 260 17.53 9.80 7.63
CA TYR A 260 18.63 10.64 7.16
C TYR A 260 18.35 12.12 7.46
N ILE A 261 17.18 12.61 7.08
CA ILE A 261 16.77 14.01 7.28
C ILE A 261 16.76 14.35 8.79
N TYR A 262 16.21 13.44 9.61
CA TYR A 262 16.23 13.56 11.06
C TYR A 262 17.67 13.59 11.63
N SER A 263 18.57 12.73 11.13
CA SER A 263 19.97 12.73 11.57
C SER A 263 20.67 14.07 11.31
N LYS A 264 20.37 14.69 10.16
CA LYS A 264 20.87 16.02 9.82
C LYS A 264 20.16 17.14 10.57
N LYS A 265 18.95 16.90 11.09
CA LYS A 265 18.04 17.93 11.61
C LYS A 265 17.97 19.13 10.65
N TRP A 266 17.86 18.84 9.36
CA TRP A 266 17.88 19.88 8.33
C TRP A 266 16.54 20.63 8.32
N SER A 267 16.59 21.96 8.35
CA SER A 267 15.41 22.82 8.25
C SER A 267 15.65 23.90 7.22
N TYR A 268 14.62 24.23 6.45
CA TYR A 268 14.67 25.37 5.54
C TYR A 268 14.85 26.68 6.32
N PRO A 269 15.68 27.63 5.83
CA PRO A 269 15.90 28.89 6.51
C PRO A 269 14.60 29.68 6.71
N LEU A 270 14.44 30.21 7.94
CA LEU A 270 13.27 30.98 8.32
C LEU A 270 13.12 32.26 7.48
N ASN A 271 11.94 32.46 6.91
CA ASN A 271 11.55 33.62 6.12
C ASN A 271 10.24 34.22 6.63
N ASP A 272 9.76 35.29 6.00
CA ASP A 272 8.58 36.01 6.48
C ASP A 272 7.33 35.13 6.52
N LEU A 273 7.13 34.28 5.51
CA LEU A 273 5.97 33.37 5.44
C LEU A 273 6.04 32.28 6.52
N THR A 274 7.20 31.64 6.69
CA THR A 274 7.37 30.60 7.71
C THR A 274 7.32 31.15 9.15
N ARG A 275 7.66 32.44 9.36
CA ARG A 275 7.38 33.15 10.63
C ARG A 275 5.88 33.40 10.85
N GLN A 276 5.15 33.76 9.80
CA GLN A 276 3.68 33.90 9.88
C GLN A 276 3.04 32.55 10.19
N LEU A 277 3.44 31.47 9.51
CA LEU A 277 2.97 30.12 9.77
C LEU A 277 3.18 29.67 11.23
N ARG A 278 4.30 30.06 11.86
CA ARG A 278 4.50 29.81 13.30
C ARG A 278 3.38 30.43 14.15
N ALA A 279 3.02 31.68 13.89
CA ALA A 279 1.96 32.38 14.62
C ALA A 279 0.55 31.87 14.25
N GLU A 280 0.36 31.36 13.03
CA GLU A 280 -0.92 30.83 12.55
C GLU A 280 -1.19 29.41 13.07
N LEU A 281 -0.17 28.55 13.15
CA LEU A 281 -0.31 27.13 13.46
C LEU A 281 -0.10 26.80 14.95
N LEU A 282 0.67 27.60 15.68
CA LEU A 282 1.00 27.38 17.09
C LEU A 282 0.17 28.32 17.97
N MET A 283 -0.51 27.75 18.97
CA MET A 283 -1.35 28.52 19.91
C MET A 283 -0.54 29.27 20.98
N GLN A 284 0.78 29.10 21.01
CA GLN A 284 1.68 29.68 22.00
C GLN A 284 2.81 30.42 21.28
N PRO A 285 3.36 31.51 21.87
CA PRO A 285 4.53 32.17 21.32
C PRO A 285 5.70 31.18 21.17
N PHE A 286 6.33 31.18 19.99
CA PHE A 286 7.35 30.19 19.62
C PHE A 286 8.43 29.98 20.69
N ASP A 287 8.99 31.06 21.23
CA ASP A 287 10.09 31.03 22.20
C ASP A 287 9.69 30.46 23.59
N THR A 288 8.39 30.28 23.84
CA THR A 288 7.88 29.73 25.12
C THR A 288 7.66 28.21 25.06
N ILE A 289 7.74 27.61 23.87
CA ILE A 289 7.37 26.21 23.66
C ILE A 289 8.55 25.30 23.98
N ASN A 290 8.34 24.35 24.91
CA ASN A 290 9.24 23.22 25.08
C ASN A 290 8.88 22.11 24.07
N PHE A 291 9.44 22.18 22.86
CA PHE A 291 9.14 21.24 21.77
C PHE A 291 9.34 19.77 22.17
N GLY A 292 10.38 19.47 22.96
CA GLY A 292 10.65 18.11 23.45
C GLY A 292 9.55 17.52 24.32
N ALA A 293 8.78 18.35 25.04
CA ALA A 293 7.64 17.92 25.84
C ALA A 293 6.42 17.52 24.97
N HIS A 294 6.36 17.99 23.72
CA HIS A 294 5.24 17.77 22.81
C HIS A 294 5.42 16.59 21.84
N ARG A 295 6.51 15.82 21.95
CA ARG A 295 6.75 14.62 21.11
C ARG A 295 5.58 13.63 21.09
N ASN A 296 4.87 13.50 22.20
CA ASN A 296 3.75 12.57 22.37
C ASN A 296 2.42 13.27 22.68
N THR A 297 2.34 14.58 22.46
CA THR A 297 1.08 15.33 22.47
C THR A 297 0.41 15.14 21.12
N ILE A 298 -0.64 14.32 21.06
CA ILE A 298 -1.36 13.95 19.85
C ILE A 298 -2.85 14.18 20.10
N ALA A 299 -3.55 14.84 19.18
CA ALA A 299 -5.01 14.97 19.25
C ALA A 299 -5.68 13.59 19.21
N SER A 300 -6.79 13.44 19.93
CA SER A 300 -7.52 12.17 19.98
C SER A 300 -8.03 11.73 18.61
N THR A 301 -8.39 12.68 17.75
CA THR A 301 -8.86 12.42 16.37
C THR A 301 -7.76 11.91 15.44
N ASP A 302 -6.48 12.17 15.75
CA ASP A 302 -5.33 11.68 14.99
C ASP A 302 -4.68 10.42 15.62
N ASN A 303 -5.12 10.00 16.80
CA ASN A 303 -4.42 8.97 17.59
C ASN A 303 -5.09 7.58 17.46
N TYR A 304 -5.33 7.14 16.22
CA TYR A 304 -5.93 5.83 15.90
C TYR A 304 -5.18 4.66 16.56
N HIS A 305 -3.85 4.66 16.41
CA HIS A 305 -2.94 3.70 17.02
C HIS A 305 -2.06 4.37 18.07
N THR A 306 -2.50 4.34 19.33
CA THR A 306 -1.74 4.92 20.44
C THR A 306 -0.39 4.21 20.61
N LYS A 307 0.69 5.00 20.61
CA LYS A 307 2.04 4.47 20.87
C LYS A 307 2.10 3.69 22.17
N SER A 308 2.65 2.48 22.09
CA SER A 308 2.86 1.62 23.24
C SER A 308 3.76 2.29 24.29
N TRP A 309 3.59 1.92 25.56
CA TRP A 309 4.45 2.41 26.63
C TRP A 309 5.93 2.04 26.37
N MET A 310 6.19 0.86 25.80
CA MET A 310 7.53 0.40 25.43
C MET A 310 8.16 1.33 24.40
N LEU A 311 7.43 1.69 23.33
CA LEU A 311 7.92 2.60 22.31
C LEU A 311 8.19 4.00 22.88
N ARG A 312 7.33 4.49 23.78
CA ARG A 312 7.55 5.78 24.47
C ARG A 312 8.82 5.76 25.31
N VAL A 313 9.09 4.66 26.03
CA VAL A 313 10.33 4.48 26.80
C VAL A 313 11.54 4.42 25.88
N LEU A 314 11.46 3.73 24.73
CA LEU A 314 12.53 3.69 23.74
C LEU A 314 12.82 5.09 23.15
N PHE A 315 11.79 5.86 22.80
CA PHE A 315 11.95 7.24 22.36
C PHE A 315 12.54 8.14 23.43
N TRP A 316 12.09 8.01 24.68
CA TRP A 316 12.68 8.74 25.79
C TRP A 316 14.15 8.38 25.99
N PHE A 317 14.48 7.09 26.01
CA PHE A 317 15.86 6.62 26.14
C PHE A 317 16.73 7.15 24.99
N MET A 318 16.23 7.11 23.76
CA MET A 318 16.96 7.62 22.61
C MET A 318 17.23 9.12 22.73
N ALA A 319 16.22 9.91 23.07
CA ALA A 319 16.34 11.36 23.13
C ALA A 319 17.11 11.86 24.37
N ALA A 320 16.92 11.23 25.53
CA ALA A 320 17.50 11.66 26.79
C ALA A 320 18.88 11.06 27.08
N ILE A 321 19.17 9.86 26.54
CA ILE A 321 20.38 9.11 26.88
C ILE A 321 21.24 8.80 25.66
N TRP A 322 20.68 8.15 24.63
CA TRP A 322 21.46 7.69 23.47
C TRP A 322 22.08 8.86 22.71
N PHE A 323 21.26 9.84 22.28
CA PHE A 323 21.73 10.97 21.48
C PHE A 323 22.71 11.89 22.22
N PRO A 324 22.48 12.26 23.49
CA PRO A 324 23.39 13.19 24.17
C PRO A 324 24.69 12.54 24.63
N TYR A 325 24.69 11.24 24.98
CA TYR A 325 25.82 10.64 25.72
C TYR A 325 26.45 9.40 25.07
N ILE A 326 25.72 8.63 24.25
CA ILE A 326 26.18 7.32 23.79
C ILE A 326 26.49 7.30 22.29
N ARG A 327 25.76 8.06 21.46
CA ARG A 327 25.79 8.01 19.99
C ARG A 327 27.10 8.57 19.42
N PRO A 328 28.04 7.73 18.94
CA PRO A 328 29.33 8.20 18.48
C PRO A 328 29.26 8.67 17.01
N THR A 329 29.99 9.74 16.67
CA THR A 329 29.93 10.36 15.34
C THR A 329 30.31 9.44 14.18
N TRP A 330 31.22 8.49 14.39
CA TRP A 330 31.60 7.53 13.33
C TRP A 330 30.44 6.60 12.95
N MET A 331 29.59 6.24 13.92
CA MET A 331 28.43 5.38 13.68
C MET A 331 27.35 6.14 12.92
N ILE A 332 27.15 7.42 13.26
CA ILE A 332 26.26 8.32 12.53
C ILE A 332 26.66 8.38 11.05
N LYS A 333 27.92 8.71 10.76
CA LYS A 333 28.41 8.83 9.38
C LYS A 333 28.23 7.52 8.60
N ARG A 334 28.60 6.39 9.22
CA ARG A 334 28.42 5.07 8.60
C ARG A 334 26.95 4.75 8.33
N ALA A 335 26.07 5.11 9.25
CA ALA A 335 24.64 4.88 9.10
C ALA A 335 24.04 5.75 7.99
N GLU A 336 24.40 7.03 7.95
CA GLU A 336 24.01 7.97 6.89
C GLU A 336 24.52 7.54 5.51
N GLU A 337 25.75 7.04 5.41
CA GLU A 337 26.31 6.48 4.18
C GLU A 337 25.55 5.23 3.73
N HIS A 338 25.17 4.35 4.64
CA HIS A 338 24.40 3.15 4.32
C HIS A 338 22.96 3.47 3.91
N VAL A 339 22.30 4.39 4.61
CA VAL A 339 20.97 4.89 4.25
C VAL A 339 20.99 5.52 2.86
N TRP A 340 22.01 6.33 2.55
CA TRP A 340 22.16 6.89 1.21
C TRP A 340 22.34 5.81 0.14
N TRP A 341 23.17 4.80 0.39
CA TRP A 341 23.35 3.70 -0.57
C TRP A 341 22.03 2.97 -0.85
N LEU A 342 21.19 2.77 0.17
CA LEU A 342 19.84 2.20 0.00
C LEU A 342 18.91 3.12 -0.81
N ILE A 343 19.01 4.44 -0.63
CA ILE A 343 18.25 5.43 -1.41
C ILE A 343 18.70 5.43 -2.87
N GLU A 344 20.01 5.42 -3.15
CA GLU A 344 20.54 5.30 -4.51
C GLU A 344 20.05 4.02 -5.18
N ALA A 345 20.10 2.89 -4.46
CA ALA A 345 19.61 1.63 -4.99
C ALA A 345 18.09 1.67 -5.24
N GLU A 346 17.30 2.31 -4.38
CA GLU A 346 15.87 2.48 -4.60
C GLU A 346 15.58 3.35 -5.84
N ASP A 347 16.28 4.47 -5.98
CA ASP A 347 16.14 5.38 -7.11
C ASP A 347 16.52 4.68 -8.43
N GLU A 348 17.62 3.92 -8.46
CA GLU A 348 18.01 3.11 -9.63
C GLU A 348 17.00 1.99 -9.95
N ASN A 349 16.48 1.30 -8.93
CA ASN A 349 15.59 0.15 -9.11
C ASN A 349 14.17 0.54 -9.57
N THR A 350 13.82 1.82 -9.46
CA THR A 350 12.50 2.38 -9.77
C THR A 350 12.55 3.48 -10.83
N ASP A 351 13.72 3.75 -11.41
CA ASP A 351 13.95 4.88 -12.31
C ASP A 351 13.37 6.19 -11.75
N PHE A 352 13.69 6.47 -10.47
CA PHE A 352 13.23 7.62 -9.70
C PHE A 352 11.70 7.73 -9.53
N ALA A 353 10.92 6.71 -9.89
CA ALA A 353 9.49 6.67 -9.59
C ALA A 353 9.21 6.35 -8.12
N ASN A 354 10.17 5.70 -7.44
CA ASN A 354 10.08 5.22 -6.07
C ASN A 354 8.86 4.32 -5.81
N LEU A 355 8.66 3.91 -4.56
CA LEU A 355 7.49 3.15 -4.15
C LEU A 355 6.21 3.99 -4.25
N GLY A 356 6.25 5.27 -3.90
CA GLY A 356 5.06 6.11 -3.95
C GLY A 356 5.27 7.57 -3.53
N PRO A 357 4.15 8.30 -3.38
CA PRO A 357 4.10 9.76 -3.23
C PRO A 357 4.65 10.27 -1.90
N VAL A 358 4.91 9.39 -0.92
CA VAL A 358 5.49 9.78 0.38
C VAL A 358 7.02 9.72 0.32
N ASN A 359 7.60 8.61 -0.16
CA ASN A 359 9.04 8.46 -0.16
C ASN A 359 9.73 9.22 -1.31
N GLY A 360 9.06 9.43 -2.45
CA GLY A 360 9.62 10.23 -3.55
C GLY A 360 10.07 11.64 -3.14
N PRO A 361 9.18 12.48 -2.57
CA PRO A 361 9.56 13.80 -2.07
C PRO A 361 10.65 13.75 -0.98
N MET A 362 10.67 12.72 -0.14
CA MET A 362 11.69 12.58 0.90
C MET A 362 13.06 12.16 0.34
N ASN A 363 13.11 11.23 -0.62
CA ASN A 363 14.34 10.86 -1.33
C ASN A 363 14.91 12.06 -2.09
N THR A 364 14.05 12.85 -2.73
CA THR A 364 14.42 14.13 -3.36
C THR A 364 15.12 15.05 -2.38
N LEU A 365 14.57 15.21 -1.16
CA LEU A 365 15.16 16.03 -0.11
C LEU A 365 16.50 15.48 0.38
N VAL A 366 16.64 14.15 0.54
CA VAL A 366 17.93 13.56 0.91
C VAL A 366 19.00 13.87 -0.13
N ALA A 367 18.69 13.69 -1.42
CA ALA A 367 19.60 14.03 -2.51
C ALA A 367 19.96 15.52 -2.52
N TYR A 368 18.98 16.41 -2.30
CA TYR A 368 19.20 17.85 -2.20
C TYR A 368 20.11 18.21 -1.02
N ILE A 369 19.83 17.69 0.17
CA ILE A 369 20.58 17.99 1.40
C ILE A 369 22.03 17.50 1.29
N ARG A 370 22.24 16.35 0.66
CA ARG A 370 23.55 15.70 0.57
C ARG A 370 24.41 16.30 -0.54
N ASP A 371 23.88 16.36 -1.76
CA ASP A 371 24.65 16.63 -2.98
C ASP A 371 24.26 17.95 -3.68
N GLY A 372 23.24 18.65 -3.18
CA GLY A 372 22.82 19.97 -3.64
C GLY A 372 21.77 19.95 -4.77
N PRO A 373 21.20 21.13 -5.12
CA PRO A 373 20.05 21.26 -6.02
C PRO A 373 20.29 20.80 -7.46
N ASN A 374 21.54 20.83 -7.93
CA ASN A 374 21.87 20.55 -9.33
C ASN A 374 22.36 19.12 -9.57
N CYS A 375 22.36 18.26 -8.53
CA CYS A 375 22.81 16.88 -8.68
C CYS A 375 21.89 16.10 -9.63
N HIS A 376 22.38 14.97 -10.15
CA HIS A 376 21.61 14.13 -11.07
C HIS A 376 20.30 13.64 -10.43
N ALA A 377 20.38 13.11 -9.20
CA ALA A 377 19.22 12.54 -8.52
C ALA A 377 18.10 13.57 -8.32
N VAL A 378 18.40 14.79 -7.88
CA VAL A 378 17.37 15.85 -7.74
C VAL A 378 16.72 16.15 -9.09
N ARG A 379 17.49 16.24 -10.18
CA ARG A 379 16.92 16.52 -11.50
C ARG A 379 16.03 15.40 -12.02
N GLU A 380 16.36 14.14 -11.77
CA GLU A 380 15.50 13.01 -12.16
C GLU A 380 14.25 12.93 -11.30
N HIS A 381 14.37 13.08 -9.98
CA HIS A 381 13.21 13.17 -9.07
C HIS A 381 12.24 14.28 -9.49
N LEU A 382 12.72 15.47 -9.81
CA LEU A 382 11.85 16.57 -10.25
C LEU A 382 11.11 16.29 -11.56
N LYS A 383 11.58 15.36 -12.41
CA LYS A 383 10.87 14.91 -13.61
C LYS A 383 9.79 13.87 -13.28
N THR A 384 9.99 13.04 -12.26
CA THR A 384 9.09 11.92 -11.94
C THR A 384 8.03 12.29 -10.91
N LEU A 385 8.27 13.26 -10.01
CA LEU A 385 7.28 13.73 -9.04
C LEU A 385 5.92 14.16 -9.68
N PRO A 386 5.88 14.79 -10.87
CA PRO A 386 4.62 15.06 -11.55
C PRO A 386 3.79 13.82 -11.92
N GLU A 387 4.37 12.62 -11.97
CA GLU A 387 3.63 11.37 -12.21
C GLU A 387 2.64 11.03 -11.09
N PHE A 388 2.77 11.66 -9.93
CA PHE A 388 1.81 11.54 -8.83
C PHE A 388 0.66 12.56 -8.94
N LEU A 389 0.71 13.54 -9.83
CA LEU A 389 -0.28 14.62 -9.87
C LEU A 389 -1.42 14.29 -10.82
N TRP A 390 -2.63 14.63 -10.39
CA TRP A 390 -3.85 14.34 -11.14
C TRP A 390 -4.77 15.55 -11.16
N VAL A 391 -5.18 15.99 -12.34
CA VAL A 391 -6.18 17.06 -12.50
C VAL A 391 -7.55 16.45 -12.73
N LYS A 392 -8.53 16.95 -11.97
CA LYS A 392 -9.95 16.60 -12.11
C LYS A 392 -10.81 17.86 -12.13
N ASP A 393 -12.13 17.66 -12.25
CA ASP A 393 -13.14 18.71 -12.26
C ASP A 393 -13.11 19.65 -11.03
N GLU A 394 -12.62 19.15 -9.89
CA GLU A 394 -12.44 19.86 -8.62
C GLU A 394 -11.02 20.44 -8.38
N GLY A 395 -10.07 20.24 -9.30
CA GLY A 395 -8.70 20.74 -9.19
C GLY A 395 -7.63 19.64 -9.24
N MET A 396 -6.43 19.92 -8.74
CA MET A 396 -5.27 19.04 -8.81
C MET A 396 -4.97 18.38 -7.45
N LEU A 397 -4.96 17.05 -7.44
CA LEU A 397 -4.63 16.21 -6.30
C LEU A 397 -3.33 15.44 -6.52
N MET A 398 -2.91 14.72 -5.49
CA MET A 398 -1.81 13.76 -5.55
C MET A 398 -2.32 12.33 -5.35
N ASN A 399 -2.05 11.45 -6.31
CA ASN A 399 -2.39 10.04 -6.29
C ASN A 399 -1.58 9.28 -5.22
N GLY A 400 -2.14 8.20 -4.67
CA GLY A 400 -1.50 7.35 -3.65
C GLY A 400 -0.33 6.49 -4.16
N THR A 401 -0.16 6.41 -5.47
CA THR A 401 0.94 5.80 -6.25
C THR A 401 1.07 6.61 -7.54
N ASN A 402 1.99 6.25 -8.46
CA ASN A 402 2.03 6.86 -9.80
C ASN A 402 0.91 6.35 -10.74
N GLY A 403 -0.23 5.91 -10.18
CA GLY A 403 -1.40 5.35 -10.86
C GLY A 403 -1.71 3.90 -10.46
N VAL A 404 -2.70 3.30 -11.13
CA VAL A 404 -3.21 1.92 -10.90
C VAL A 404 -3.39 1.14 -12.20
N GLN A 405 -2.59 1.49 -13.20
CA GLN A 405 -2.79 1.18 -14.62
C GLN A 405 -2.86 -0.33 -14.88
N THR A 406 -1.93 -1.08 -14.28
CA THR A 406 -1.88 -2.54 -14.44
C THR A 406 -3.05 -3.21 -13.73
N TRP A 407 -3.40 -2.74 -12.52
CA TRP A 407 -4.52 -3.22 -11.74
C TRP A 407 -5.87 -3.08 -12.47
N ASP A 408 -6.21 -1.87 -12.91
CA ASP A 408 -7.48 -1.60 -13.57
C ASP A 408 -7.60 -2.33 -14.92
N THR A 409 -6.50 -2.36 -15.69
CA THR A 409 -6.46 -3.04 -16.99
C THR A 409 -6.68 -4.55 -16.83
N ALA A 410 -6.02 -5.16 -15.84
CA ALA A 410 -6.18 -6.58 -15.57
C ALA A 410 -7.63 -6.93 -15.18
N PHE A 411 -8.24 -6.16 -14.28
CA PHE A 411 -9.63 -6.43 -13.88
C PHE A 411 -10.65 -6.17 -14.98
N LEU A 412 -10.46 -5.15 -15.82
CA LEU A 412 -11.37 -4.92 -16.92
C LEU A 412 -11.39 -6.10 -17.89
N ILE A 413 -10.23 -6.66 -18.24
CA ILE A 413 -10.15 -7.85 -19.10
C ILE A 413 -10.98 -8.99 -18.50
N GLN A 414 -10.85 -9.23 -17.20
CA GLN A 414 -11.63 -10.26 -16.51
C GLN A 414 -13.13 -9.96 -16.47
N ALA A 415 -13.54 -8.70 -16.29
CA ALA A 415 -14.95 -8.31 -16.34
C ALA A 415 -15.56 -8.48 -17.74
N VAL A 416 -14.78 -8.24 -18.80
CA VAL A 416 -15.21 -8.47 -20.19
C VAL A 416 -15.32 -9.97 -20.48
N GLU A 417 -14.37 -10.78 -20.00
CA GLU A 417 -14.41 -12.23 -20.13
C GLU A 417 -15.61 -12.84 -19.41
N SER A 418 -15.93 -12.35 -18.21
CA SER A 418 -17.05 -12.86 -17.43
C SER A 418 -18.39 -12.70 -18.15
N CYS A 419 -18.53 -11.63 -18.96
CA CYS A 419 -19.67 -11.42 -19.85
C CYS A 419 -19.64 -12.26 -21.16
N GLY A 420 -18.58 -13.04 -21.40
CA GLY A 420 -18.38 -13.84 -22.61
C GLY A 420 -17.99 -13.00 -23.84
N TRP A 421 -17.45 -11.81 -23.63
CA TRP A 421 -17.23 -10.82 -24.70
C TRP A 421 -15.80 -10.77 -25.24
N SER A 422 -14.86 -11.54 -24.69
CA SER A 422 -13.49 -11.60 -25.22
C SER A 422 -13.41 -12.13 -26.66
N LYS A 423 -14.40 -12.93 -27.08
CA LYS A 423 -14.52 -13.45 -28.46
C LYS A 423 -15.31 -12.54 -29.39
N ASP A 424 -15.94 -11.49 -28.86
CA ASP A 424 -16.71 -10.55 -29.68
C ASP A 424 -15.74 -9.68 -30.50
N GLN A 425 -15.93 -9.69 -31.82
CA GLN A 425 -15.11 -8.94 -32.76
C GLN A 425 -15.14 -7.43 -32.48
N LYS A 426 -16.22 -6.93 -31.84
CA LYS A 426 -16.33 -5.54 -31.42
C LYS A 426 -15.23 -5.12 -30.45
N TRP A 427 -14.96 -5.94 -29.43
CA TRP A 427 -14.03 -5.60 -28.35
C TRP A 427 -12.60 -6.05 -28.62
N LYS A 428 -12.38 -6.84 -29.68
CA LYS A 428 -11.09 -7.42 -30.02
C LYS A 428 -9.95 -6.38 -30.05
N ARG A 429 -10.15 -5.23 -30.69
CA ARG A 429 -9.11 -4.18 -30.76
C ARG A 429 -8.74 -3.63 -29.38
N MET A 430 -9.74 -3.34 -28.55
CA MET A 430 -9.54 -2.81 -27.19
C MET A 430 -8.78 -3.83 -26.33
N LEU A 431 -9.17 -5.11 -26.39
CA LEU A 431 -8.51 -6.18 -25.65
C LEU A 431 -7.11 -6.50 -26.18
N THR A 432 -6.87 -6.43 -27.49
CA THR A 432 -5.51 -6.56 -28.05
C THR A 432 -4.59 -5.46 -27.51
N LYS A 433 -5.07 -4.21 -27.46
CA LYS A 433 -4.32 -3.10 -26.85
C LYS A 433 -4.08 -3.31 -25.37
N SER A 434 -5.05 -3.84 -24.65
CA SER A 434 -4.90 -4.18 -23.22
C SER A 434 -3.84 -5.26 -23.00
N LEU A 435 -3.77 -6.26 -23.90
CA LEU A 435 -2.73 -7.30 -23.86
C LEU A 435 -1.34 -6.75 -24.20
N GLU A 436 -1.24 -5.88 -25.21
CA GLU A 436 0.00 -5.16 -25.54
C GLU A 436 0.50 -4.36 -24.32
N PHE A 437 -0.41 -3.69 -23.61
CA PHE A 437 -0.08 -3.00 -22.37
C PHE A 437 0.44 -3.96 -21.29
N LEU A 438 -0.26 -5.06 -21.01
CA LEU A 438 0.19 -6.03 -20.00
C LEU A 438 1.55 -6.65 -20.36
N GLU A 439 1.81 -6.90 -21.64
CA GLU A 439 3.12 -7.37 -22.10
C GLU A 439 4.23 -6.35 -21.79
N ASP A 440 3.96 -5.08 -22.07
CA ASP A 440 4.88 -3.97 -21.84
C ASP A 440 5.18 -3.76 -20.34
N GLN A 441 4.17 -3.99 -19.50
CA GLN A 441 4.24 -3.77 -18.05
C GLN A 441 4.83 -4.94 -17.25
N GLN A 442 5.05 -6.11 -17.84
CA GLN A 442 5.68 -7.21 -17.10
C GLN A 442 7.14 -6.87 -16.80
N ILE A 443 7.56 -7.09 -15.55
CA ILE A 443 8.92 -6.83 -15.11
C ILE A 443 9.84 -7.94 -15.65
N LEU A 444 10.84 -7.59 -16.46
CA LEU A 444 11.68 -8.56 -17.17
C LEU A 444 13.02 -8.86 -16.48
N GLU A 445 13.34 -8.13 -15.41
CA GLU A 445 14.65 -8.17 -14.76
C GLU A 445 14.57 -8.02 -13.25
N GLU A 446 15.55 -8.59 -12.56
CA GLU A 446 15.72 -8.40 -11.12
C GLU A 446 16.31 -7.03 -10.79
N THR A 447 16.19 -6.62 -9.53
CA THR A 447 16.82 -5.40 -9.02
C THR A 447 18.32 -5.58 -8.82
N ARG A 448 19.08 -4.48 -8.91
CA ARG A 448 20.48 -4.43 -8.45
C ARG A 448 20.56 -4.81 -6.96
N ASP A 449 21.54 -5.64 -6.63
CA ASP A 449 21.87 -6.03 -5.24
C ASP A 449 20.64 -6.48 -4.43
N GLN A 450 19.69 -7.16 -5.07
CA GLN A 450 18.33 -7.46 -4.60
C GLN A 450 18.20 -7.74 -3.10
N HIS A 451 18.96 -8.71 -2.58
CA HIS A 451 18.89 -9.08 -1.16
C HIS A 451 19.41 -7.98 -0.23
N ALA A 452 20.47 -7.28 -0.61
CA ALA A 452 21.05 -6.20 0.20
C ALA A 452 20.18 -4.94 0.17
N CYS A 453 19.39 -4.75 -0.89
CA CYS A 453 18.38 -3.71 -1.01
C CYS A 453 17.03 -4.10 -0.40
N TYR A 454 16.94 -5.30 0.18
CA TYR A 454 15.73 -5.85 0.80
C TYR A 454 14.54 -5.96 -0.16
N ARG A 455 14.78 -6.23 -1.45
CA ARG A 455 13.74 -6.34 -2.48
C ARG A 455 13.32 -7.79 -2.69
N GLN A 456 12.01 -8.02 -2.87
CA GLN A 456 11.48 -9.30 -3.32
C GLN A 456 11.87 -9.58 -4.78
N GLN A 457 11.97 -10.86 -5.15
CA GLN A 457 12.15 -11.28 -6.54
C GLN A 457 11.02 -10.73 -7.41
N ARG A 458 11.35 -10.27 -8.61
CA ARG A 458 10.40 -9.54 -9.47
C ARG A 458 10.38 -9.90 -10.95
N LYS A 459 11.35 -10.66 -11.45
CA LYS A 459 11.32 -11.07 -12.86
C LYS A 459 10.09 -11.96 -13.13
N GLY A 460 9.24 -11.53 -14.06
CA GLY A 460 7.97 -12.17 -14.40
C GLY A 460 6.76 -11.57 -13.70
N ALA A 461 6.96 -10.68 -12.73
CA ALA A 461 5.88 -10.07 -11.96
C ALA A 461 5.21 -8.91 -12.70
N TRP A 462 4.02 -8.55 -12.22
CA TRP A 462 3.37 -7.27 -12.51
C TRP A 462 3.27 -6.44 -11.23
N GLY A 463 3.48 -5.13 -11.38
CA GLY A 463 3.24 -4.17 -10.31
C GLY A 463 1.78 -3.70 -10.29
N PHE A 464 1.46 -2.89 -9.29
CA PHE A 464 0.13 -2.28 -9.17
C PHE A 464 -0.10 -1.19 -10.23
N SER A 465 0.91 -0.36 -10.46
CA SER A 465 0.87 0.78 -11.39
C SER A 465 1.55 0.45 -12.71
N THR A 466 2.88 0.63 -12.78
CA THR A 466 3.70 0.52 -13.98
C THR A 466 4.96 -0.31 -13.74
N ARG A 467 5.54 -0.86 -14.82
CA ARG A 467 6.83 -1.54 -14.78
C ARG A 467 7.95 -0.67 -14.22
N LYS A 468 7.89 0.65 -14.47
CA LYS A 468 8.86 1.63 -14.00
C LYS A 468 8.95 1.66 -12.47
N GLN A 469 7.81 1.64 -11.79
CA GLN A 469 7.76 1.54 -10.32
C GLN A 469 8.45 0.25 -9.82
N GLY A 470 8.32 -0.84 -10.59
CA GLY A 470 9.23 -2.00 -10.48
C GLY A 470 9.07 -2.84 -9.22
N TYR A 471 7.94 -2.74 -8.52
CA TYR A 471 7.62 -3.55 -7.35
C TYR A 471 6.73 -4.73 -7.73
N THR A 472 7.13 -5.93 -7.30
CA THR A 472 6.24 -7.10 -7.30
C THR A 472 5.09 -6.88 -6.34
N VAL A 473 3.88 -7.22 -6.78
CA VAL A 473 2.72 -7.36 -5.90
C VAL A 473 2.03 -8.69 -6.23
N SER A 474 1.72 -9.49 -5.22
CA SER A 474 1.22 -10.86 -5.37
C SER A 474 -0.11 -10.92 -6.12
N ASP A 475 -1.06 -10.08 -5.74
CA ASP A 475 -2.35 -9.94 -6.41
C ASP A 475 -2.20 -9.36 -7.81
N CYS A 476 -1.47 -8.27 -8.00
CA CYS A 476 -1.30 -7.65 -9.31
C CYS A 476 -0.63 -8.60 -10.31
N THR A 477 0.37 -9.37 -9.86
CA THR A 477 0.99 -10.44 -10.66
C THR A 477 -0.02 -11.51 -11.02
N SER A 478 -0.88 -11.89 -10.09
CA SER A 478 -1.92 -12.90 -10.29
C SER A 478 -3.01 -12.43 -11.26
N GLU A 479 -3.50 -11.20 -11.10
CA GLU A 479 -4.51 -10.60 -11.96
C GLU A 479 -3.98 -10.37 -13.39
N GLY A 480 -2.75 -9.84 -13.53
CA GLY A 480 -2.08 -9.70 -14.82
C GLY A 480 -1.83 -11.03 -15.52
N LEU A 481 -1.45 -12.07 -14.76
CA LEU A 481 -1.29 -13.43 -15.28
C LEU A 481 -2.62 -14.03 -15.74
N LYS A 482 -3.68 -13.96 -14.93
CA LYS A 482 -5.02 -14.44 -15.31
C LYS A 482 -5.49 -13.78 -16.59
N SER A 483 -5.42 -12.46 -16.67
CA SER A 483 -5.83 -11.70 -17.86
C SER A 483 -5.02 -12.06 -19.10
N THR A 484 -3.72 -12.33 -18.94
CA THR A 484 -2.87 -12.82 -20.03
C THR A 484 -3.31 -14.21 -20.52
N LEU A 485 -3.58 -15.15 -19.60
CA LEU A 485 -4.05 -16.50 -19.94
C LEU A 485 -5.42 -16.46 -20.64
N ILE A 486 -6.35 -15.64 -20.11
CA ILE A 486 -7.68 -15.43 -20.69
C ILE A 486 -7.56 -15.00 -22.15
N LEU A 487 -6.75 -13.99 -22.45
CA LEU A 487 -6.65 -13.48 -23.82
C LEU A 487 -5.87 -14.44 -24.71
N GLN A 488 -4.66 -14.85 -24.32
CA GLN A 488 -3.77 -15.61 -25.21
C GLN A 488 -4.16 -17.09 -25.34
N LYS A 489 -4.55 -17.76 -24.25
CA LYS A 489 -4.79 -19.20 -24.23
C LYS A 489 -6.26 -19.56 -24.42
N ASP A 490 -7.19 -18.85 -23.77
CA ASP A 490 -8.62 -19.18 -23.85
C ASP A 490 -9.33 -18.57 -25.07
N ASN A 491 -8.86 -17.41 -25.52
CA ASN A 491 -9.55 -16.60 -26.52
C ASN A 491 -8.75 -16.34 -27.81
N GLY A 492 -7.55 -16.92 -27.96
CA GLY A 492 -6.79 -16.91 -29.21
C GLY A 492 -6.28 -15.54 -29.65
N PHE A 493 -5.99 -14.64 -28.70
CA PHE A 493 -5.25 -13.41 -28.97
C PHE A 493 -3.77 -13.72 -29.28
N PRO A 494 -3.02 -12.78 -29.90
CA PRO A 494 -1.61 -12.98 -30.18
C PRO A 494 -0.81 -13.35 -28.93
N GLU A 495 0.11 -14.31 -29.05
CA GLU A 495 1.01 -14.68 -27.96
C GLU A 495 2.15 -13.66 -27.86
N LEU A 496 1.95 -12.60 -27.09
CA LEU A 496 2.94 -11.54 -26.84
C LEU A 496 3.82 -11.90 -25.63
N ILE A 497 3.23 -12.52 -24.61
CA ILE A 497 3.92 -13.02 -23.42
C ILE A 497 4.12 -14.53 -23.60
N ASN A 498 5.34 -14.93 -23.94
CA ASN A 498 5.67 -16.33 -24.19
C ASN A 498 5.58 -17.21 -22.92
N GLU A 499 5.56 -18.52 -23.13
CA GLU A 499 5.46 -19.52 -22.07
C GLU A 499 6.49 -19.35 -20.94
N ARG A 500 7.75 -19.00 -21.25
CA ARG A 500 8.77 -18.80 -20.21
C ARG A 500 8.42 -17.62 -19.31
N ARG A 501 7.95 -16.52 -19.88
CA ARG A 501 7.54 -15.32 -19.13
C ARG A 501 6.28 -15.57 -18.28
N VAL A 502 5.37 -16.41 -18.75
CA VAL A 502 4.21 -16.88 -17.96
C VAL A 502 4.70 -17.72 -16.76
N LYS A 503 5.67 -18.61 -16.99
CA LYS A 503 6.28 -19.43 -15.93
C LYS A 503 7.11 -18.62 -14.92
N ASP A 504 7.79 -17.56 -15.37
CA ASP A 504 8.50 -16.63 -14.47
C ASP A 504 7.53 -16.00 -13.45
N ALA A 505 6.31 -15.64 -13.87
CA ALA A 505 5.27 -15.13 -12.96
C ALA A 505 4.89 -16.16 -11.88
N ILE A 506 4.72 -17.43 -12.27
CA ILE A 506 4.46 -18.53 -11.33
C ILE A 506 5.61 -18.74 -10.36
N ASP A 507 6.85 -18.70 -10.86
CA ASP A 507 8.05 -18.84 -10.05
C ASP A 507 8.12 -17.75 -8.96
N VAL A 508 7.76 -16.50 -9.28
CA VAL A 508 7.66 -15.42 -8.30
C VAL A 508 6.54 -15.68 -7.29
N LEU A 509 5.31 -15.97 -7.73
CA LEU A 509 4.16 -16.19 -6.85
C LEU A 509 4.40 -17.30 -5.81
N LEU A 510 5.05 -18.39 -6.22
CA LEU A 510 5.38 -19.50 -5.32
C LEU A 510 6.36 -19.12 -4.20
N THR A 511 7.08 -18.00 -4.33
CA THR A 511 7.95 -17.47 -3.25
C THR A 511 7.23 -16.58 -2.24
N MET A 512 5.95 -16.23 -2.49
CA MET A 512 5.21 -15.23 -1.73
C MET A 512 4.28 -15.83 -0.65
N GLN A 513 4.32 -17.14 -0.42
CA GLN A 513 3.50 -17.78 0.61
C GLN A 513 4.11 -17.65 1.99
N ASN A 514 3.30 -17.24 2.96
CA ASN A 514 3.67 -17.20 4.37
C ASN A 514 3.43 -18.54 5.06
N ALA A 515 3.97 -18.67 6.27
CA ALA A 515 3.86 -19.88 7.09
C ALA A 515 2.40 -20.25 7.44
N SER A 516 1.50 -19.27 7.50
CA SER A 516 0.05 -19.46 7.68
C SER A 516 -0.63 -20.16 6.49
N GLY A 517 0.01 -20.15 5.31
CA GLY A 517 -0.58 -20.52 4.04
C GLY A 517 -1.12 -19.34 3.23
N GLY A 518 -1.32 -18.17 3.85
CA GLY A 518 -1.74 -16.95 3.20
C GLY A 518 -0.62 -16.25 2.41
N CYS A 519 -1.01 -15.20 1.71
CA CYS A 519 -0.11 -14.29 1.00
C CYS A 519 -0.31 -12.86 1.46
N ALA A 520 0.79 -12.14 1.51
CA ALA A 520 0.85 -10.69 1.69
C ALA A 520 0.91 -9.97 0.34
N SER A 521 1.07 -8.64 0.33
CA SER A 521 1.06 -7.86 -0.91
C SER A 521 2.40 -7.87 -1.64
N TYR A 522 3.43 -7.18 -1.14
CA TYR A 522 4.70 -7.00 -1.88
C TYR A 522 5.74 -8.06 -1.57
N GLU A 523 5.81 -8.49 -0.31
CA GLU A 523 6.85 -9.39 0.20
C GLU A 523 6.25 -10.39 1.19
N PRO A 524 6.87 -11.56 1.43
CA PRO A 524 6.50 -12.41 2.56
C PRO A 524 6.64 -11.67 3.90
N THR A 525 5.93 -12.14 4.92
CA THR A 525 6.08 -11.68 6.30
C THR A 525 7.49 -11.98 6.80
N ARG A 526 8.29 -10.93 6.99
CA ARG A 526 9.70 -11.02 7.44
C ARG A 526 9.87 -10.78 8.94
N GLY A 527 8.83 -10.30 9.63
CA GLY A 527 8.85 -9.93 11.04
C GLY A 527 7.71 -10.52 11.86
N SER A 528 7.80 -10.39 13.18
CA SER A 528 6.72 -10.80 14.10
C SER A 528 5.67 -9.69 14.20
N VAL A 529 4.41 -10.07 14.41
CA VAL A 529 3.30 -9.15 14.74
C VAL A 529 3.60 -8.27 15.95
N LEU A 530 4.52 -8.70 16.84
CA LEU A 530 4.99 -7.89 17.98
C LEU A 530 5.68 -6.59 17.56
N LEU A 531 6.16 -6.49 16.31
CA LEU A 531 6.71 -5.24 15.78
C LEU A 531 5.67 -4.13 15.71
N GLU A 532 4.37 -4.45 15.69
CA GLU A 532 3.31 -3.44 15.74
C GLU A 532 3.34 -2.62 17.04
N HIS A 533 3.91 -3.15 18.14
CA HIS A 533 4.16 -2.35 19.34
C HIS A 533 5.17 -1.21 19.13
N LEU A 534 5.93 -1.23 18.02
CA LEU A 534 6.84 -0.19 17.58
C LEU A 534 6.23 0.73 16.51
N ASN A 535 4.95 0.57 16.19
CA ASN A 535 4.24 1.49 15.30
C ASN A 535 4.22 2.90 15.90
N ALA A 536 4.93 3.81 15.22
CA ALA A 536 5.12 5.20 15.60
C ALA A 536 4.30 6.19 14.75
N ALA A 537 3.47 5.71 13.81
CA ALA A 537 2.79 6.57 12.84
C ALA A 537 1.50 7.20 13.39
N GLU A 538 0.98 6.68 14.51
CA GLU A 538 -0.23 7.12 15.24
C GLU A 538 -1.55 7.06 14.46
N VAL A 539 -1.58 7.48 13.20
CA VAL A 539 -2.79 7.56 12.38
C VAL A 539 -3.12 6.27 11.65
N PHE A 540 -2.20 5.29 11.57
CA PHE A 540 -2.36 4.04 10.83
C PHE A 540 -2.23 2.80 11.72
N GLY A 541 -2.93 1.72 11.37
CA GLY A 541 -2.83 0.42 12.04
C GLY A 541 -2.30 -0.69 11.13
N ASN A 542 -1.62 -1.67 11.72
CA ASN A 542 -1.05 -2.84 11.04
C ASN A 542 -0.10 -2.43 9.91
N ILE A 543 0.94 -1.69 10.26
CA ILE A 543 1.89 -1.13 9.29
C ILE A 543 3.30 -1.69 9.44
N MET A 544 3.62 -2.37 10.55
CA MET A 544 5.02 -2.66 10.84
C MET A 544 5.58 -3.86 10.06
N ILE A 545 4.73 -4.77 9.57
CA ILE A 545 5.13 -5.94 8.78
C ILE A 545 4.16 -6.18 7.63
N GLU A 546 4.55 -7.04 6.70
CA GLU A 546 3.61 -7.67 5.77
C GLU A 546 2.68 -8.64 6.52
N TYR A 547 1.38 -8.56 6.25
CA TYR A 547 0.34 -9.41 6.84
C TYR A 547 -0.29 -10.28 5.76
N ASP A 548 -0.92 -11.38 6.17
CA ASP A 548 -1.73 -12.19 5.26
C ASP A 548 -3.07 -11.53 5.00
N TYR A 549 -3.51 -11.56 3.73
CA TYR A 549 -4.76 -10.95 3.29
C TYR A 549 -5.61 -11.97 2.53
N PRO A 550 -6.92 -12.12 2.85
CA PRO A 550 -7.83 -12.94 2.06
C PRO A 550 -7.78 -12.61 0.57
N GLU A 551 -7.69 -11.34 0.22
CA GLU A 551 -7.75 -10.84 -1.15
C GLU A 551 -6.49 -11.22 -1.93
N CYS A 552 -5.31 -10.94 -1.39
CA CYS A 552 -4.04 -11.35 -2.00
C CYS A 552 -3.95 -12.88 -2.10
N THR A 553 -4.35 -13.60 -1.06
CA THR A 553 -4.33 -15.08 -1.07
C THR A 553 -5.27 -15.67 -2.12
N THR A 554 -6.48 -15.11 -2.26
CA THR A 554 -7.42 -15.52 -3.32
C THR A 554 -6.83 -15.24 -4.70
N ALA A 555 -6.31 -14.04 -4.96
CA ALA A 555 -5.77 -13.70 -6.27
C ALA A 555 -4.70 -14.72 -6.70
N VAL A 556 -3.77 -15.06 -5.79
CA VAL A 556 -2.72 -16.05 -6.07
C VAL A 556 -3.31 -17.44 -6.29
N VAL A 557 -4.23 -17.91 -5.43
CA VAL A 557 -4.74 -19.27 -5.55
C VAL A 557 -5.56 -19.49 -6.84
N THR A 558 -6.29 -18.46 -7.30
CA THR A 558 -7.08 -18.55 -8.53
C THR A 558 -6.20 -18.44 -9.77
N ALA A 559 -5.15 -17.61 -9.74
CA ALA A 559 -4.15 -17.57 -10.81
C ALA A 559 -3.40 -18.90 -10.95
N LEU A 560 -2.97 -19.49 -9.83
CA LEU A 560 -2.34 -20.82 -9.82
C LEU A 560 -3.28 -21.91 -10.33
N HIS A 561 -4.55 -21.88 -9.93
CA HIS A 561 -5.55 -22.82 -10.41
C HIS A 561 -5.76 -22.72 -11.92
N MET A 562 -5.92 -21.50 -12.45
CA MET A 562 -6.08 -21.26 -13.88
C MET A 562 -4.84 -21.69 -14.67
N PHE A 563 -3.64 -21.36 -14.18
CA PHE A 563 -2.39 -21.74 -14.82
C PHE A 563 -2.23 -23.26 -14.94
N GLN A 564 -2.58 -24.03 -13.90
CA GLN A 564 -2.51 -25.50 -13.93
C GLN A 564 -3.39 -26.14 -15.00
N SER A 565 -4.49 -25.49 -15.40
CA SER A 565 -5.36 -25.97 -16.48
C SER A 565 -4.66 -25.94 -17.85
N HIS A 566 -3.69 -25.05 -18.04
CA HIS A 566 -2.92 -24.93 -19.29
C HIS A 566 -1.55 -25.63 -19.21
N TYR A 567 -0.96 -25.70 -18.02
CA TYR A 567 0.38 -26.24 -17.79
C TYR A 567 0.39 -27.25 -16.63
N PRO A 568 -0.27 -28.41 -16.79
CA PRO A 568 -0.53 -29.35 -15.69
C PRO A 568 0.73 -29.92 -15.05
N ASP A 569 1.82 -30.05 -15.82
CA ASP A 569 3.06 -30.69 -15.35
C ASP A 569 4.03 -29.70 -14.69
N TYR A 570 3.89 -28.39 -14.93
CA TYR A 570 4.86 -27.41 -14.46
C TYR A 570 4.70 -27.15 -12.95
N ARG A 571 5.67 -27.60 -12.16
CA ARG A 571 5.71 -27.44 -10.69
C ARG A 571 4.43 -27.91 -10.00
N ALA A 572 3.82 -28.96 -10.55
CA ALA A 572 2.48 -29.42 -10.19
C ALA A 572 2.34 -29.71 -8.68
N ALA A 573 3.35 -30.36 -8.10
CA ALA A 573 3.38 -30.71 -6.68
C ALA A 573 3.46 -29.47 -5.78
N GLU A 574 4.32 -28.49 -6.12
CA GLU A 574 4.43 -27.27 -5.33
C GLU A 574 3.17 -26.41 -5.43
N ILE A 575 2.59 -26.29 -6.63
CA ILE A 575 1.35 -25.54 -6.83
C ILE A 575 0.19 -26.19 -6.07
N SER A 576 0.05 -27.52 -6.12
CA SER A 576 -0.99 -28.22 -5.36
C SER A 576 -0.84 -27.97 -3.85
N ALA A 577 0.36 -28.15 -3.31
CA ALA A 577 0.63 -27.93 -1.88
C ALA A 577 0.42 -26.46 -1.47
N PHE A 578 0.76 -25.52 -2.35
CA PHE A 578 0.49 -24.10 -2.15
C PHE A 578 -1.02 -23.85 -2.04
N ARG A 579 -1.80 -24.33 -3.03
CA ARG A 579 -3.24 -24.11 -3.11
C ARG A 579 -3.98 -24.65 -1.88
N ASP A 580 -3.62 -25.86 -1.44
CA ASP A 580 -4.24 -26.48 -0.26
C ASP A 580 -4.04 -25.65 1.02
N ARG A 581 -2.83 -25.10 1.20
CA ARG A 581 -2.51 -24.21 2.32
C ARG A 581 -3.20 -22.85 2.22
N ALA A 582 -3.25 -22.27 1.02
CA ALA A 582 -3.92 -21.00 0.75
C ALA A 582 -5.41 -21.08 1.07
N VAL A 583 -6.10 -22.11 0.59
CA VAL A 583 -7.53 -22.33 0.92
C VAL A 583 -7.71 -22.58 2.42
N SER A 584 -6.80 -23.32 3.06
CA SER A 584 -6.84 -23.53 4.51
C SER A 584 -6.74 -22.22 5.30
N TYR A 585 -5.92 -21.28 4.83
CA TYR A 585 -5.87 -19.92 5.39
C TYR A 585 -7.19 -19.16 5.20
N ILE A 586 -7.80 -19.20 4.01
CA ILE A 586 -9.10 -18.55 3.77
C ILE A 586 -10.17 -19.10 4.72
N ARG A 587 -10.20 -20.42 4.92
CA ARG A 587 -11.13 -21.07 5.87
C ARG A 587 -10.91 -20.61 7.31
N ALA A 588 -9.65 -20.45 7.72
CA ALA A 588 -9.27 -20.08 9.08
C ALA A 588 -9.45 -18.58 9.38
N SER A 589 -9.36 -17.73 8.36
CA SER A 589 -9.55 -16.28 8.48
C SER A 589 -11.01 -15.84 8.47
N GLN A 590 -11.95 -16.74 8.16
CA GLN A 590 -13.38 -16.44 8.26
C GLN A 590 -13.79 -16.17 9.71
N ARG A 591 -14.56 -15.12 9.92
CA ARG A 591 -15.10 -14.75 11.23
C ARG A 591 -16.32 -15.61 11.59
N PRO A 592 -16.69 -15.68 12.88
CA PRO A 592 -17.86 -16.44 13.33
C PRO A 592 -19.18 -16.01 12.68
N ASP A 593 -19.32 -14.73 12.33
CA ASP A 593 -20.50 -14.19 11.64
C ASP A 593 -20.57 -14.55 10.15
N GLY A 594 -19.56 -15.25 9.62
CA GLY A 594 -19.47 -15.65 8.22
C GLY A 594 -18.68 -14.70 7.32
N SER A 595 -18.25 -13.54 7.82
CA SER A 595 -17.55 -12.52 7.05
C SER A 595 -16.03 -12.70 7.00
N TRP A 596 -15.37 -11.96 6.11
CA TRP A 596 -13.92 -11.75 6.08
C TRP A 596 -13.62 -10.25 6.12
N TYR A 597 -12.50 -9.86 6.72
CA TYR A 597 -12.11 -8.46 6.83
C TYR A 597 -11.33 -7.99 5.58
N GLY A 598 -11.79 -6.93 4.92
CA GLY A 598 -11.12 -6.30 3.78
C GLY A 598 -10.06 -5.29 4.21
N SER A 599 -8.88 -5.41 3.63
CA SER A 599 -7.70 -4.57 3.95
C SER A 599 -7.32 -3.61 2.84
N TRP A 600 -7.80 -3.86 1.61
CA TRP A 600 -7.50 -3.04 0.41
C TRP A 600 -8.75 -2.40 -0.23
N GLY A 601 -9.94 -2.86 0.15
CA GLY A 601 -11.24 -2.30 -0.23
C GLY A 601 -12.21 -2.36 0.95
N ILE A 602 -13.17 -1.45 0.98
CA ILE A 602 -14.09 -1.24 2.12
C ILE A 602 -15.31 -2.18 2.00
N CYS A 603 -15.53 -3.15 2.88
CA CYS A 603 -14.60 -3.83 3.78
C CYS A 603 -14.96 -5.32 3.73
N PHE A 604 -16.12 -5.68 4.29
CA PHE A 604 -16.57 -7.05 4.33
C PHE A 604 -17.15 -7.52 2.98
N THR A 605 -17.80 -6.62 2.24
CA THR A 605 -18.27 -6.90 0.87
C THR A 605 -17.11 -7.22 -0.07
N TYR A 606 -16.04 -6.43 -0.01
CA TYR A 606 -14.82 -6.63 -0.78
C TYR A 606 -14.14 -7.97 -0.48
N ALA A 607 -13.81 -8.23 0.79
CA ALA A 607 -13.14 -9.48 1.16
C ALA A 607 -14.00 -10.72 0.93
N GLY A 608 -15.32 -10.63 1.13
CA GLY A 608 -16.23 -11.76 0.87
C GLY A 608 -16.32 -12.13 -0.62
N MET A 609 -16.20 -11.16 -1.54
CA MET A 609 -16.07 -11.42 -2.97
C MET A 609 -14.87 -12.33 -3.27
N PHE A 610 -13.69 -11.96 -2.78
CA PHE A 610 -12.48 -12.76 -2.96
C PHE A 610 -12.54 -14.12 -2.22
N ALA A 611 -13.00 -14.13 -0.97
CA ALA A 611 -13.02 -15.35 -0.18
C ALA A 611 -13.93 -16.41 -0.83
N LEU A 612 -15.13 -16.04 -1.29
CA LEU A 612 -16.04 -16.97 -1.94
C LEU A 612 -15.51 -17.48 -3.29
N GLU A 613 -14.78 -16.66 -4.05
CA GLU A 613 -14.10 -17.10 -5.28
C GLU A 613 -13.07 -18.21 -5.00
N SER A 614 -12.23 -18.05 -3.98
CA SER A 614 -11.24 -19.08 -3.61
C SER A 614 -11.89 -20.39 -3.13
N LEU A 615 -13.00 -20.28 -2.39
CA LEU A 615 -13.73 -21.45 -1.88
C LEU A 615 -14.37 -22.23 -3.03
N LYS A 616 -14.92 -21.55 -4.03
CA LYS A 616 -15.40 -22.18 -5.26
C LYS A 616 -14.30 -22.95 -5.99
N CYS A 617 -13.09 -22.40 -6.11
CA CYS A 617 -11.93 -23.11 -6.68
C CYS A 617 -11.52 -24.37 -5.89
N SER A 618 -12.00 -24.53 -4.66
CA SER A 618 -11.84 -25.74 -3.84
C SER A 618 -13.07 -26.66 -3.82
N GLY A 619 -14.09 -26.34 -4.62
CA GLY A 619 -15.35 -27.09 -4.70
C GLY A 619 -16.36 -26.78 -3.60
N GLU A 620 -16.13 -25.76 -2.77
CA GLU A 620 -17.06 -25.32 -1.74
C GLU A 620 -18.08 -24.33 -2.30
N GLN A 621 -19.37 -24.65 -2.15
CA GLN A 621 -20.51 -23.83 -2.57
C GLN A 621 -21.63 -23.88 -1.54
N TYR A 622 -22.68 -23.10 -1.74
CA TYR A 622 -23.81 -22.96 -0.82
C TYR A 622 -24.45 -24.31 -0.45
N GLU A 623 -24.56 -25.22 -1.41
CA GLU A 623 -25.19 -26.53 -1.22
C GLU A 623 -24.40 -27.42 -0.26
N ASN A 624 -23.06 -27.39 -0.33
CA ASN A 624 -22.19 -28.34 0.36
C ASN A 624 -21.34 -27.74 1.50
N SER A 625 -21.29 -26.42 1.66
CA SER A 625 -20.43 -25.74 2.65
C SER A 625 -21.22 -24.84 3.59
N ASP A 626 -21.20 -25.16 4.88
CA ASP A 626 -21.78 -24.33 5.94
C ASP A 626 -21.12 -22.94 6.01
N ARG A 627 -19.81 -22.89 5.78
CA ARG A 627 -19.03 -21.64 5.71
C ARG A 627 -19.53 -20.70 4.62
N VAL A 628 -19.85 -21.24 3.44
CA VAL A 628 -20.43 -20.47 2.33
C VAL A 628 -21.85 -20.02 2.68
N ARG A 629 -22.66 -20.89 3.31
CA ARG A 629 -24.00 -20.50 3.77
C ARG A 629 -23.98 -19.35 4.77
N ARG A 630 -23.07 -19.38 5.75
CA ARG A 630 -22.89 -18.28 6.72
C ARG A 630 -22.47 -16.98 6.04
N ALA A 631 -21.55 -17.03 5.07
CA ALA A 631 -21.15 -15.86 4.31
C ALA A 631 -22.31 -15.25 3.50
N CYS A 632 -23.10 -16.09 2.81
CA CYS A 632 -24.29 -15.62 2.11
C CYS A 632 -25.33 -15.04 3.08
N GLN A 633 -25.54 -15.68 4.24
CA GLN A 633 -26.46 -15.19 5.26
C GLN A 633 -26.02 -13.82 5.81
N PHE A 634 -24.74 -13.66 6.12
CA PHE A 634 -24.16 -12.38 6.53
C PHE A 634 -24.53 -11.24 5.58
N PHE A 635 -24.42 -11.47 4.27
CA PHE A 635 -24.82 -10.47 3.30
C PHE A 635 -26.33 -10.27 3.23
N LEU A 636 -27.15 -11.32 3.29
CA LEU A 636 -28.61 -11.18 3.30
C LEU A 636 -29.10 -10.32 4.47
N ASP A 637 -28.50 -10.48 5.65
CA ASP A 637 -28.85 -9.73 6.85
C ASP A 637 -28.51 -8.23 6.73
N LYS A 638 -27.71 -7.85 5.73
CA LYS A 638 -27.26 -6.48 5.46
C LYS A 638 -27.84 -5.88 4.17
N GLN A 639 -28.72 -6.59 3.47
CA GLN A 639 -29.34 -6.06 2.25
C GLN A 639 -30.30 -4.91 2.60
N MET A 640 -30.11 -3.75 1.98
CA MET A 640 -30.93 -2.57 2.22
C MET A 640 -32.31 -2.66 1.54
N GLU A 641 -33.23 -1.75 1.89
CA GLU A 641 -34.59 -1.70 1.33
C GLU A 641 -34.60 -1.49 -0.19
N ASP A 642 -33.65 -0.74 -0.73
CA ASP A 642 -33.50 -0.50 -2.17
C ASP A 642 -32.90 -1.69 -2.93
N GLY A 643 -32.46 -2.73 -2.22
CA GLY A 643 -31.89 -3.96 -2.77
C GLY A 643 -30.37 -4.00 -2.83
N GLY A 644 -29.68 -2.91 -2.49
CA GLY A 644 -28.21 -2.86 -2.51
C GLY A 644 -27.56 -3.12 -1.16
N TRP A 645 -26.24 -2.93 -1.13
CA TRP A 645 -25.39 -2.96 0.06
C TRP A 645 -24.54 -1.69 0.16
N GLY A 646 -24.22 -1.29 1.38
CA GLY A 646 -23.48 -0.07 1.66
C GLY A 646 -22.73 -0.16 2.99
N GLU A 647 -21.41 -0.04 2.97
CA GLU A 647 -20.53 0.06 4.12
C GLU A 647 -19.91 1.45 4.14
N THR A 648 -19.85 2.09 5.32
CA THR A 648 -19.02 3.29 5.50
C THR A 648 -17.56 2.88 5.66
N TYR A 649 -16.65 3.84 5.45
CA TYR A 649 -15.23 3.65 5.74
C TYR A 649 -14.95 3.28 7.21
N LYS A 650 -15.84 3.63 8.15
CA LYS A 650 -15.73 3.27 9.57
C LYS A 650 -15.75 1.75 9.79
N SER A 651 -16.24 0.99 8.82
CA SER A 651 -16.15 -0.47 8.84
C SER A 651 -14.70 -0.97 8.95
N CYS A 652 -13.77 -0.25 8.32
CA CYS A 652 -12.34 -0.56 8.34
C CYS A 652 -11.70 -0.14 9.67
N GLU A 653 -11.97 1.08 10.12
CA GLU A 653 -11.43 1.62 11.37
C GLU A 653 -11.84 0.76 12.58
N ASN A 654 -13.13 0.42 12.67
CA ASN A 654 -13.71 -0.30 13.81
C ASN A 654 -13.60 -1.82 13.64
N GLY A 655 -13.31 -2.30 12.43
CA GLY A 655 -13.21 -3.73 12.14
C GLY A 655 -14.52 -4.48 12.30
N VAL A 656 -15.67 -3.81 12.18
CA VAL A 656 -17.05 -4.37 12.24
C VAL A 656 -17.90 -3.67 11.19
N TRP A 657 -18.96 -4.31 10.69
CA TRP A 657 -19.82 -3.70 9.66
C TRP A 657 -20.47 -2.41 10.17
N ASP A 658 -20.18 -1.29 9.52
CA ASP A 658 -20.84 0.00 9.74
C ASP A 658 -21.67 0.36 8.50
N GLN A 659 -23.00 0.40 8.68
CA GLN A 659 -23.95 0.51 7.58
C GLN A 659 -23.96 1.92 7.00
N HIS A 660 -23.70 2.05 5.69
CA HIS A 660 -23.83 3.32 5.00
C HIS A 660 -25.31 3.73 4.87
N SER A 661 -25.56 5.05 4.89
CA SER A 661 -26.91 5.63 4.80
C SER A 661 -27.60 5.35 3.47
N GLN A 662 -26.82 5.06 2.44
CA GLN A 662 -27.25 4.69 1.09
C GLN A 662 -26.45 3.47 0.63
N SER A 663 -27.08 2.59 -0.16
CA SER A 663 -26.34 1.51 -0.82
C SER A 663 -25.36 2.09 -1.85
N GLN A 664 -24.26 1.37 -2.10
CA GLN A 664 -23.21 1.73 -3.05
C GLN A 664 -23.22 0.74 -4.22
N VAL A 665 -23.14 1.24 -5.45
CA VAL A 665 -23.16 0.44 -6.69
C VAL A 665 -21.99 -0.55 -6.71
N VAL A 666 -20.78 -0.10 -6.35
CA VAL A 666 -19.58 -0.94 -6.34
C VAL A 666 -19.70 -2.05 -5.29
N GLN A 667 -20.05 -1.74 -4.05
CA GLN A 667 -20.20 -2.74 -2.99
C GLN A 667 -21.38 -3.69 -3.29
N THR A 668 -22.46 -3.18 -3.89
CA THR A 668 -23.57 -4.03 -4.37
C THR A 668 -23.09 -4.99 -5.44
N ALA A 669 -22.23 -4.55 -6.37
CA ALA A 669 -21.64 -5.41 -7.38
C ALA A 669 -20.74 -6.49 -6.76
N TRP A 670 -19.91 -6.14 -5.76
CA TRP A 670 -19.10 -7.11 -5.02
C TRP A 670 -19.94 -8.20 -4.36
N VAL A 671 -21.04 -7.84 -3.70
CA VAL A 671 -21.93 -8.83 -3.07
C VAL A 671 -22.63 -9.72 -4.10
N ILE A 672 -23.05 -9.16 -5.24
CA ILE A 672 -23.62 -9.97 -6.34
C ILE A 672 -22.59 -11.01 -6.80
N ILE A 673 -21.35 -10.58 -7.07
CA ILE A 673 -20.26 -11.48 -7.49
C ILE A 673 -20.01 -12.53 -6.40
N ALA A 674 -19.89 -12.11 -5.13
CA ALA A 674 -19.67 -13.00 -4.00
C ALA A 674 -20.76 -14.10 -3.91
N MET A 675 -22.03 -13.71 -4.00
CA MET A 675 -23.16 -14.66 -3.96
C MET A 675 -23.19 -15.60 -5.18
N ILE A 676 -22.81 -15.11 -6.37
CA ILE A 676 -22.69 -15.93 -7.57
C ILE A 676 -21.57 -16.97 -7.41
N GLU A 677 -20.39 -16.53 -6.97
CA GLU A 677 -19.24 -17.41 -6.73
C GLU A 677 -19.54 -18.45 -5.64
N GLY A 678 -20.29 -18.04 -4.61
CA GLY A 678 -20.78 -18.94 -3.56
C GLY A 678 -21.88 -19.92 -3.99
N GLY A 679 -22.42 -19.83 -5.21
CA GLY A 679 -23.51 -20.70 -5.67
C GLY A 679 -24.84 -20.45 -4.94
N PHE A 680 -25.14 -19.20 -4.57
CA PHE A 680 -26.34 -18.87 -3.82
C PHE A 680 -27.64 -19.16 -4.62
N PRO A 681 -28.58 -19.96 -4.10
CA PRO A 681 -29.70 -20.49 -4.90
C PRO A 681 -30.87 -19.51 -5.07
N HIS A 682 -30.97 -18.47 -4.24
CA HIS A 682 -32.16 -17.61 -4.22
C HIS A 682 -32.00 -16.39 -5.13
N LYS A 683 -32.81 -16.33 -6.19
CA LYS A 683 -32.73 -15.26 -7.21
C LYS A 683 -33.25 -13.91 -6.74
N LYS A 684 -34.27 -13.87 -5.87
CA LYS A 684 -34.98 -12.62 -5.52
C LYS A 684 -34.08 -11.53 -4.91
N PRO A 685 -33.19 -11.82 -3.94
CA PRO A 685 -32.26 -10.82 -3.42
C PRO A 685 -31.35 -10.23 -4.50
N LEU A 686 -30.80 -11.08 -5.36
CA LEU A 686 -29.92 -10.68 -6.46
C LEU A 686 -30.65 -9.89 -7.56
N GLU A 687 -31.90 -10.25 -7.87
CA GLU A 687 -32.74 -9.48 -8.81
C GLU A 687 -33.03 -8.06 -8.32
N ARG A 688 -33.18 -7.85 -7.01
CA ARG A 688 -33.35 -6.50 -6.43
C ARG A 688 -32.06 -5.68 -6.59
N ALA A 689 -30.92 -6.28 -6.26
CA ALA A 689 -29.61 -5.66 -6.39
C ALA A 689 -29.26 -5.29 -7.84
N VAL A 690 -29.50 -6.20 -8.79
CA VAL A 690 -29.31 -5.96 -10.22
C VAL A 690 -30.22 -4.84 -10.74
N LYS A 691 -31.48 -4.81 -10.31
CA LYS A 691 -32.41 -3.70 -10.66
C LYS A 691 -31.91 -2.36 -10.13
N LEU A 692 -31.31 -2.32 -8.94
CA LEU A 692 -30.70 -1.10 -8.40
C LEU A 692 -29.54 -0.61 -9.28
N ILE A 693 -28.59 -1.48 -9.61
CA ILE A 693 -27.44 -1.13 -10.47
C ILE A 693 -27.93 -0.61 -11.83
N MET A 694 -28.87 -1.31 -12.48
CA MET A 694 -29.44 -0.87 -13.76
C MET A 694 -30.16 0.48 -13.65
N LYS A 695 -30.87 0.72 -12.55
CA LYS A 695 -31.61 1.98 -12.32
C LYS A 695 -30.68 3.18 -12.14
N ARG A 696 -29.47 2.99 -11.61
CA ARG A 696 -28.47 4.05 -11.38
C ARG A 696 -27.57 4.32 -12.59
N GLN A 697 -27.66 3.51 -13.65
CA GLN A 697 -26.93 3.75 -14.89
C GLN A 697 -27.42 5.03 -15.58
N GLN A 698 -26.49 5.89 -15.98
CA GLN A 698 -26.77 7.12 -16.71
C GLN A 698 -27.08 6.85 -18.19
N ALA A 699 -27.61 7.87 -18.87
CA ALA A 699 -28.05 7.75 -20.26
C ALA A 699 -26.91 7.48 -21.26
N ASN A 700 -25.68 7.88 -20.94
CA ASN A 700 -24.47 7.61 -21.72
C ASN A 700 -23.84 6.23 -21.40
N GLY A 701 -24.38 5.49 -20.41
CA GLY A 701 -23.89 4.19 -19.99
C GLY A 701 -23.05 4.19 -18.71
N GLU A 702 -22.64 5.34 -18.20
CA GLU A 702 -21.80 5.40 -17.00
C GLU A 702 -22.57 5.15 -15.69
N TRP A 703 -21.82 4.88 -14.62
CA TRP A 703 -22.30 5.04 -13.25
C TRP A 703 -21.58 6.22 -12.60
N LEU A 704 -22.29 6.98 -11.78
CA LEU A 704 -21.72 8.12 -11.07
C LEU A 704 -20.85 7.65 -9.91
N GLN A 705 -19.87 8.48 -9.54
CA GLN A 705 -19.07 8.24 -8.35
C GLN A 705 -19.96 8.35 -7.10
N GLU A 706 -19.84 7.39 -6.19
CA GLU A 706 -20.52 7.42 -4.90
C GLU A 706 -19.45 7.49 -3.78
N ALA A 707 -19.65 6.83 -2.64
CA ALA A 707 -18.65 6.81 -1.57
C ALA A 707 -17.36 6.11 -2.00
N ILE A 708 -16.26 6.46 -1.34
CA ILE A 708 -14.92 5.94 -1.59
C ILE A 708 -14.88 4.42 -1.39
N GLU A 709 -14.12 3.71 -2.23
CA GLU A 709 -14.14 2.24 -2.29
C GLU A 709 -12.92 1.59 -1.64
N GLY A 710 -11.77 2.27 -1.68
CA GLY A 710 -10.49 1.73 -1.26
C GLY A 710 -10.09 2.15 0.15
N VAL A 711 -9.26 1.31 0.77
CA VAL A 711 -8.67 1.56 2.09
C VAL A 711 -7.24 1.02 2.12
N PHE A 712 -6.39 1.62 2.93
CA PHE A 712 -5.15 1.01 3.37
C PHE A 712 -4.91 1.29 4.86
N ASN A 713 -4.25 0.34 5.53
CA ASN A 713 -3.84 0.44 6.93
C ASN A 713 -4.96 0.87 7.90
N LYS A 714 -6.16 0.34 7.68
CA LYS A 714 -7.41 0.54 8.45
C LYS A 714 -8.09 1.90 8.32
N SER A 715 -7.32 2.98 8.36
CA SER A 715 -7.82 4.32 8.69
C SER A 715 -7.67 5.33 7.56
N CYS A 716 -7.08 4.96 6.42
CA CYS A 716 -6.91 5.89 5.31
C CYS A 716 -7.56 5.37 4.04
N MET A 717 -8.43 6.19 3.47
CA MET A 717 -9.26 5.81 2.34
C MET A 717 -8.65 6.33 1.05
N ILE A 718 -8.87 5.59 -0.03
CA ILE A 718 -8.34 5.89 -1.36
C ILE A 718 -9.36 5.53 -2.44
N SER A 719 -9.49 6.38 -3.45
CA SER A 719 -10.52 6.24 -4.48
C SER A 719 -10.12 5.20 -5.52
N TYR A 720 -11.10 4.42 -6.02
CA TYR A 720 -10.94 3.61 -7.23
C TYR A 720 -12.09 3.89 -8.20
N PRO A 721 -12.14 5.07 -8.85
CA PRO A 721 -13.30 5.48 -9.64
C PRO A 721 -13.60 4.59 -10.85
N ASN A 722 -12.65 3.78 -11.31
CA ASN A 722 -12.87 2.79 -12.37
C ASN A 722 -13.67 1.57 -11.89
N TYR A 723 -13.77 1.33 -10.57
CA TYR A 723 -14.55 0.23 -10.00
C TYR A 723 -16.04 0.31 -10.32
N LYS A 724 -16.58 1.53 -10.47
CA LYS A 724 -17.98 1.75 -10.88
C LYS A 724 -18.28 1.32 -12.31
N PHE A 725 -17.25 1.01 -13.11
CA PHE A 725 -17.41 0.38 -14.42
C PHE A 725 -17.09 -1.12 -14.33
N ILE A 726 -15.91 -1.46 -13.80
CA ILE A 726 -15.37 -2.82 -13.77
C ILE A 726 -16.31 -3.78 -13.05
N PHE A 727 -16.69 -3.47 -11.81
CA PHE A 727 -17.45 -4.41 -11.00
C PHE A 727 -18.93 -4.49 -11.38
N PRO A 728 -19.63 -3.39 -11.72
CA PRO A 728 -20.98 -3.49 -12.28
C PRO A 728 -21.03 -4.29 -13.57
N VAL A 729 -20.07 -4.12 -14.49
CA VAL A 729 -19.97 -4.95 -15.71
C VAL A 729 -19.84 -6.42 -15.33
N LYS A 730 -18.89 -6.77 -14.45
CA LYS A 730 -18.69 -8.16 -13.99
C LYS A 730 -19.95 -8.73 -13.30
N ALA A 731 -20.58 -7.98 -12.40
CA ALA A 731 -21.75 -8.43 -11.63
C ALA A 731 -23.00 -8.63 -12.48
N LEU A 732 -23.18 -7.87 -13.56
CA LEU A 732 -24.36 -7.91 -14.41
C LEU A 732 -24.40 -9.13 -15.36
N GLU A 733 -23.38 -10.00 -15.35
CA GLU A 733 -23.38 -11.30 -16.02
C GLU A 733 -24.46 -12.26 -15.49
N PHE A 734 -25.03 -11.97 -14.31
CA PHE A 734 -25.97 -12.78 -13.52
C PHE A 734 -27.02 -13.58 -14.33
N LYS A 735 -27.47 -13.08 -15.49
CA LYS A 735 -28.45 -13.80 -16.34
C LYS A 735 -27.88 -14.88 -17.24
N GLN A 736 -26.60 -14.89 -17.61
CA GLN A 736 -26.02 -16.00 -18.38
C GLN A 736 -26.01 -17.28 -17.54
N MET A 737 -25.71 -17.16 -16.24
CA MET A 737 -25.75 -18.29 -15.30
C MET A 737 -27.18 -18.80 -15.05
N GLY A 738 -28.20 -17.95 -15.12
CA GLY A 738 -29.60 -18.39 -14.99
C GLY A 738 -30.06 -19.39 -16.07
N LYS A 739 -29.39 -19.44 -17.24
CA LYS A 739 -29.60 -20.48 -18.26
C LYS A 739 -28.77 -21.74 -17.98
N ALA A 740 -27.51 -21.60 -17.54
CA ALA A 740 -26.63 -22.73 -17.24
C ALA A 740 -27.06 -23.53 -15.99
N TYR A 741 -27.53 -22.86 -14.93
CA TYR A 741 -28.06 -23.49 -13.71
C TYR A 741 -29.39 -24.25 -13.95
N MET A 742 -30.12 -23.95 -15.03
CA MET A 742 -31.35 -24.68 -15.40
C MET A 742 -31.06 -25.97 -16.18
N THR A 743 -29.90 -26.07 -16.84
CA THR A 743 -29.48 -27.29 -17.56
C THR A 743 -28.96 -28.36 -16.61
N ASN A 744 -28.18 -28.00 -15.57
CA ASN A 744 -27.63 -29.01 -14.65
C ASN A 744 -28.60 -29.52 -13.57
N CYS A 745 -29.81 -28.95 -13.45
CA CYS A 745 -30.87 -29.45 -12.55
C CYS A 745 -31.91 -30.32 -13.28
N ARG A 746 -31.74 -30.61 -14.58
CA ARG A 746 -32.68 -31.44 -15.35
C ARG A 746 -32.18 -32.84 -15.69
N ASP A 747 -30.89 -33.13 -15.53
CA ASP A 747 -30.31 -34.40 -16.00
C ASP A 747 -30.01 -35.43 -14.89
N ASP A 748 -30.36 -35.15 -13.62
CA ASP A 748 -30.19 -36.10 -12.50
C ASP A 748 -31.52 -36.56 -11.85
N CYS A 749 -32.59 -36.61 -12.65
CA CYS A 749 -33.87 -37.21 -12.25
C CYS A 749 -34.32 -38.28 -13.25
N ASP A 750 -33.45 -39.24 -13.57
CA ASP A 750 -33.88 -40.52 -14.15
C ASP A 750 -32.94 -41.65 -13.69
N LEU A 751 -33.26 -42.23 -12.53
CA LEU A 751 -32.74 -43.54 -12.14
C LEU A 751 -33.52 -44.64 -12.91
N PRO A 752 -32.84 -45.61 -13.55
CA PRO A 752 -33.52 -46.65 -14.30
C PRO A 752 -34.19 -47.66 -13.37
N SER A 753 -35.52 -47.73 -13.42
CA SER A 753 -36.28 -48.79 -12.73
C SER A 753 -36.10 -50.12 -13.46
N LYS A 754 -35.66 -51.13 -12.70
CA LYS A 754 -35.44 -52.50 -13.14
C LYS A 754 -36.75 -53.17 -13.58
N GLN A 755 -36.63 -53.94 -14.66
CA GLN A 755 -37.57 -54.93 -15.18
C GLN A 755 -38.25 -55.75 -14.08
N ILE A 756 -39.59 -55.78 -14.08
CA ILE A 756 -40.40 -56.92 -13.65
C ILE A 756 -41.53 -57.12 -14.67
N THR A 757 -41.72 -58.39 -14.98
CA THR A 757 -42.54 -59.08 -15.98
C THR A 757 -44.06 -58.81 -15.95
N GLY A 758 -44.72 -58.96 -17.11
CA GLY A 758 -46.05 -59.60 -17.19
C GLY A 758 -47.11 -58.96 -18.09
N HIS A 759 -47.41 -59.65 -19.20
CA HIS A 759 -48.71 -59.85 -19.87
C HIS A 759 -49.64 -58.70 -20.33
N ASP A 760 -49.83 -58.72 -21.65
CA ASP A 760 -51.09 -58.69 -22.44
C ASP A 760 -52.02 -57.47 -22.56
N SER A 761 -52.46 -57.33 -23.83
CA SER A 761 -53.58 -56.57 -24.41
C SER A 761 -53.42 -55.04 -24.47
N GLY A 762 -53.66 -54.33 -25.57
CA GLY A 762 -54.23 -54.63 -26.88
C GLY A 762 -55.00 -53.40 -27.37
N LEU A 763 -54.77 -52.96 -28.62
CA LEU A 763 -55.63 -52.09 -29.46
C LEU A 763 -55.84 -50.64 -28.95
N ALA A 764 -56.10 -49.60 -29.74
CA ALA A 764 -56.01 -49.27 -31.16
C ALA A 764 -56.27 -47.74 -31.28
N ASP A 765 -55.70 -47.13 -32.32
CA ASP A 765 -56.21 -46.02 -33.16
C ASP A 765 -56.76 -44.69 -32.60
N GLY A 766 -56.35 -43.60 -33.27
CA GLY A 766 -57.23 -42.44 -33.50
C GLY A 766 -56.55 -41.07 -33.64
N GLU A 767 -56.03 -40.75 -34.83
CA GLU A 767 -55.81 -39.36 -35.28
C GLU A 767 -57.13 -38.60 -35.47
N VAL A 768 -57.20 -37.30 -35.12
CA VAL A 768 -57.95 -36.26 -35.90
C VAL A 768 -57.34 -34.86 -35.69
N LYS A 769 -57.25 -34.12 -36.81
CA LYS A 769 -56.75 -32.75 -37.02
C LYS A 769 -57.82 -31.64 -36.91
N GLN A 770 -57.34 -30.38 -36.86
CA GLN A 770 -57.95 -29.10 -37.33
C GLN A 770 -59.11 -28.52 -36.47
N GLN A 771 -59.38 -27.20 -36.34
CA GLN A 771 -59.03 -25.98 -37.10
C GLN A 771 -59.36 -24.71 -36.25
N ALA A 772 -58.96 -23.53 -36.76
CA ALA A 772 -59.04 -22.20 -36.16
C ALA A 772 -60.40 -21.48 -36.27
N SER A 773 -60.62 -20.40 -35.47
CA SER A 773 -61.53 -19.29 -35.80
C SER A 773 -61.21 -17.98 -35.06
N THR A 774 -61.42 -16.87 -35.77
CA THR A 774 -61.18 -15.43 -35.50
C THR A 774 -62.39 -14.68 -34.88
N VAL A 775 -62.13 -13.71 -33.94
CA VAL A 775 -62.50 -12.25 -33.83
C VAL A 775 -63.95 -11.77 -34.19
N PRO A 776 -64.58 -10.62 -33.76
CA PRO A 776 -64.19 -9.40 -32.94
C PRO A 776 -65.24 -8.90 -31.87
N ASP A 777 -64.94 -7.82 -31.11
CA ASP A 777 -65.46 -6.43 -31.30
C ASP A 777 -65.42 -5.50 -30.05
N GLN A 778 -65.58 -4.20 -30.34
CA GLN A 778 -65.16 -2.93 -29.70
C GLN A 778 -65.83 -2.42 -28.40
N GLY A 779 -65.17 -1.42 -27.79
CA GLY A 779 -65.81 -0.36 -27.01
C GLY A 779 -64.86 0.81 -26.63
N ARG A 780 -64.98 1.96 -27.32
CA ARG A 780 -64.27 3.23 -27.06
C ARG A 780 -65.04 4.14 -26.10
N GLY A 781 -64.32 4.93 -25.30
CA GLY A 781 -64.82 6.16 -24.64
C GLY A 781 -63.68 7.16 -24.43
N LYS A 782 -63.86 8.43 -24.83
CA LYS A 782 -62.82 9.47 -25.01
C LYS A 782 -63.19 10.75 -24.24
N ARG A 783 -62.14 11.49 -23.83
CA ARG A 783 -62.00 12.96 -23.63
C ARG A 783 -62.23 13.60 -22.23
N GLY A 784 -61.27 14.45 -21.85
CA GLY A 784 -61.48 15.62 -20.99
C GLY A 784 -60.22 16.23 -20.35
N ARG A 785 -59.60 17.24 -21.00
CA ARG A 785 -58.49 18.09 -20.47
C ARG A 785 -59.00 19.10 -19.43
N ARG A 786 -58.17 19.46 -18.42
CA ARG A 786 -57.79 20.88 -18.13
C ARG A 786 -56.69 21.03 -17.05
N ARG A 787 -55.95 22.13 -17.20
CA ARG A 787 -54.78 22.65 -16.46
C ARG A 787 -55.14 23.21 -15.07
N GLY A 788 -54.14 23.30 -14.18
CA GLY A 788 -54.12 24.21 -13.02
C GLY A 788 -52.75 24.27 -12.32
N ARG A 789 -52.18 25.47 -12.23
CA ARG A 789 -50.92 25.90 -11.58
C ARG A 789 -51.24 26.48 -10.19
N SER A 790 -50.38 26.30 -9.17
CA SER A 790 -50.00 27.28 -8.11
C SER A 790 -49.30 26.53 -6.96
N SER A 791 -48.02 26.74 -6.63
CA SER A 791 -47.43 27.83 -5.81
C SER A 791 -48.04 28.03 -4.42
N GLY A 792 -47.24 27.87 -3.35
CA GLY A 792 -47.57 28.30 -1.99
C GLY A 792 -46.43 28.04 -1.00
N LYS A 793 -45.82 29.12 -0.52
CA LYS A 793 -44.73 29.19 0.48
C LYS A 793 -45.27 29.21 1.93
N ASN A 794 -44.41 28.76 2.85
CA ASN A 794 -44.09 29.30 4.18
C ASN A 794 -45.11 29.33 5.36
N ARG A 795 -44.58 28.77 6.47
CA ARG A 795 -44.34 29.36 7.81
C ARG A 795 -45.26 29.01 8.99
N ASN A 796 -44.54 28.71 10.09
CA ASN A 796 -44.79 29.01 11.51
C ASN A 796 -45.85 28.18 12.25
N GLN A 797 -45.76 27.91 13.56
CA GLN A 797 -44.73 27.90 14.62
C GLN A 797 -45.51 27.56 15.91
N GLN A 798 -44.85 26.99 16.93
CA GLN A 798 -45.29 26.86 18.34
C GLN A 798 -46.45 25.87 18.58
N GLY A 799 -46.45 24.99 19.59
CA GLY A 799 -45.69 24.94 20.84
C GLY A 799 -46.71 24.68 21.96
N THR A 800 -46.58 23.58 22.70
CA THR A 800 -47.10 23.45 24.07
C THR A 800 -46.54 22.19 24.73
N ALA A 801 -45.83 22.41 25.82
CA ALA A 801 -45.45 21.43 26.83
C ALA A 801 -46.57 21.30 27.87
N LEU A 802 -46.60 20.17 28.60
CA LEU A 802 -46.94 19.97 30.03
C LEU A 802 -46.92 18.45 30.29
N THR A 803 -45.84 17.92 30.88
CA THR A 803 -45.65 17.54 32.31
C THR A 803 -46.25 16.19 32.73
N GLY A 804 -45.38 15.34 33.27
CA GLY A 804 -45.71 14.16 34.08
C GLY A 804 -44.42 13.48 34.56
N GLN A 805 -43.95 13.89 35.74
CA GLN A 805 -42.84 13.29 36.49
C GLN A 805 -43.24 11.93 37.07
N ASP A 806 -42.31 10.96 37.05
CA ASP A 806 -41.70 10.30 38.22
C ASP A 806 -41.29 8.85 37.89
N GLN A 807 -39.98 8.60 37.91
CA GLN A 807 -39.33 7.62 38.79
C GLN A 807 -37.82 7.58 38.47
N THR A 808 -37.03 8.21 39.33
CA THR A 808 -35.58 8.07 39.42
C THR A 808 -35.24 7.43 40.76
N GLN A 809 -34.63 6.24 40.75
CA GLN A 809 -33.68 5.79 41.77
C GLN A 809 -33.06 4.45 41.36
N GLU A 810 -31.90 4.48 40.72
CA GLU A 810 -30.80 3.50 40.87
C GLU A 810 -29.70 3.85 39.85
N THR A 811 -28.70 4.63 40.28
CA THR A 811 -27.30 4.64 39.77
C THR A 811 -26.55 5.79 40.45
N ALA A 812 -26.23 5.61 41.72
CA ALA A 812 -25.25 6.43 42.41
C ALA A 812 -24.66 5.62 43.58
N GLU A 813 -23.68 4.75 43.28
CA GLU A 813 -22.62 4.32 44.20
C GLU A 813 -21.74 3.24 43.51
N LEU A 814 -20.71 3.67 42.77
CA LEU A 814 -19.47 2.90 42.55
C LEU A 814 -18.36 3.75 41.91
N LEU A 815 -18.26 5.01 42.35
CA LEU A 815 -17.11 5.90 42.11
C LEU A 815 -16.50 6.29 43.45
N ALA A 816 -15.73 5.38 44.05
CA ALA A 816 -14.83 5.70 45.16
C ALA A 816 -13.73 4.64 45.35
N MET A 817 -12.72 4.63 44.47
CA MET A 817 -11.42 4.06 44.81
C MET A 817 -10.31 4.97 44.29
N THR A 818 -9.50 5.50 45.21
CA THR A 818 -8.41 6.43 44.91
C THR A 818 -7.18 5.73 44.31
N PRO A 819 -6.43 6.39 43.41
CA PRO A 819 -5.24 5.84 42.72
C PRO A 819 -4.16 5.27 43.66
N ALA A 820 -3.99 5.83 44.85
CA ALA A 820 -2.99 5.42 45.83
C ALA A 820 -3.16 3.98 46.37
N LYS A 821 -4.35 3.37 46.23
CA LYS A 821 -4.58 1.97 46.62
C LYS A 821 -4.29 0.95 45.51
N ARG A 822 -4.07 1.40 44.26
CA ARG A 822 -3.55 0.54 43.17
C ARG A 822 -2.03 0.41 43.20
N GLU A 823 -1.31 1.39 43.74
CA GLU A 823 0.17 1.33 43.86
C GLU A 823 0.64 0.43 45.02
N ALA A 824 -0.12 0.35 46.12
CA ALA A 824 0.29 -0.43 47.29
C ALA A 824 0.21 -1.96 47.07
N ALA A 825 -0.67 -2.45 46.19
CA ALA A 825 -0.80 -3.88 45.89
C ALA A 825 0.33 -4.39 44.95
N THR A 826 0.90 -3.52 44.13
CA THR A 826 2.01 -3.85 43.22
C THR A 826 3.36 -3.86 43.94
N ILE A 827 3.52 -3.04 44.99
CA ILE A 827 4.77 -2.92 45.76
C ILE A 827 4.99 -4.14 46.69
N TYR A 828 3.92 -4.82 47.13
CA TYR A 828 4.04 -6.02 47.98
C TYR A 828 4.43 -7.29 47.20
N PHE A 829 4.17 -7.33 45.88
CA PHE A 829 4.53 -8.47 45.03
C PHE A 829 5.98 -8.38 44.49
N TRP A 830 6.58 -7.19 44.47
CA TRP A 830 7.90 -6.93 43.88
C TRP A 830 9.05 -6.81 44.89
N THR A 831 8.79 -6.88 46.19
CA THR A 831 9.81 -6.75 47.24
C THR A 831 10.47 -8.08 47.65
N ASN A 832 10.09 -9.22 47.07
CA ASN A 832 10.64 -10.55 47.40
C ASN A 832 11.06 -11.43 46.20
N ALA A 833 11.24 -10.86 45.00
CA ALA A 833 11.74 -11.62 43.85
C ALA A 833 13.26 -11.44 43.66
N THR A 834 14.02 -12.54 43.78
CA THR A 834 15.47 -12.57 43.52
C THR A 834 15.81 -12.47 42.02
N PRO A 835 17.03 -12.05 41.64
CA PRO A 835 17.40 -11.74 40.24
C PRO A 835 17.24 -12.86 39.20
N ALA A 836 16.99 -14.10 39.61
CA ALA A 836 16.75 -15.24 38.71
C ALA A 836 15.32 -15.30 38.14
N THR A 837 14.39 -14.46 38.61
CA THR A 837 13.01 -14.40 38.09
C THR A 837 12.82 -13.34 37.00
N LEU A 838 13.81 -12.47 36.78
CA LEU A 838 13.76 -11.38 35.79
C LEU A 838 14.21 -11.77 34.38
N PHE A 839 14.76 -12.98 34.20
CA PHE A 839 15.19 -13.51 32.90
C PHE A 839 14.96 -15.02 32.82
N GLY A 840 13.71 -15.45 32.58
CA GLY A 840 13.36 -16.86 32.44
C GLY A 840 12.36 -17.10 31.30
N PHE A 841 12.81 -17.83 30.28
CA PHE A 841 11.99 -18.44 29.23
C PHE A 841 10.94 -19.38 29.83
N SER A 842 9.67 -19.28 29.42
CA SER A 842 8.68 -20.35 29.56
C SER A 842 7.76 -20.43 28.33
N SER A 843 7.36 -21.66 28.02
CA SER A 843 6.67 -22.14 26.82
C SER A 843 5.14 -22.03 26.92
N ASN A 844 4.46 -21.61 25.84
CA ASN A 844 3.10 -21.94 25.32
C ASN A 844 1.93 -22.41 26.21
N ALA A 845 1.99 -22.33 27.53
CA ALA A 845 0.92 -22.78 28.43
C ALA A 845 0.28 -21.66 29.27
N GLU A 846 0.85 -20.44 29.27
CA GLU A 846 0.30 -19.30 30.03
C GLU A 846 -0.62 -18.39 29.18
N ILE A 847 -0.66 -18.56 27.86
CA ILE A 847 -1.57 -17.77 26.98
C ILE A 847 -3.02 -18.29 27.03
N LEU A 848 -3.25 -19.52 27.51
CA LEU A 848 -4.61 -20.06 27.69
C LEU A 848 -5.24 -19.71 29.05
N ALA A 849 -4.44 -19.31 30.06
CA ALA A 849 -4.93 -19.05 31.41
C ALA A 849 -5.36 -17.59 31.62
N THR A 850 -4.79 -16.64 30.87
CA THR A 850 -5.11 -15.21 31.00
C THR A 850 -6.40 -14.82 30.28
N ASN A 851 -6.77 -15.52 29.20
CA ASN A 851 -8.01 -15.27 28.46
C ASN A 851 -9.27 -15.88 29.11
N VAL A 852 -9.12 -16.77 30.09
CA VAL A 852 -10.25 -17.35 30.84
C VAL A 852 -10.54 -16.56 32.13
N ALA A 853 -9.56 -15.83 32.66
CA ALA A 853 -9.72 -15.08 33.91
C ALA A 853 -10.53 -13.77 33.75
N ASP A 854 -10.55 -13.16 32.56
CA ASP A 854 -11.31 -11.94 32.29
C ASP A 854 -12.78 -12.20 31.88
N GLU A 855 -13.14 -13.43 31.47
CA GLU A 855 -14.53 -13.81 31.16
C GLU A 855 -15.35 -14.32 32.37
N THR A 856 -14.71 -14.62 33.50
CA THR A 856 -15.41 -15.11 34.72
C THR A 856 -15.83 -14.03 35.72
N ARG A 857 -15.65 -12.73 35.43
CA ARG A 857 -15.92 -11.66 36.42
C ARG A 857 -17.30 -11.01 36.35
N ASN A 858 -18.21 -11.46 35.48
CA ASN A 858 -19.58 -10.94 35.39
C ASN A 858 -20.62 -12.04 35.10
N ARG A 859 -20.73 -13.05 35.98
CA ARG A 859 -21.92 -13.93 36.01
C ARG A 859 -22.36 -14.16 37.45
N SER A 860 -23.35 -13.37 37.89
CA SER A 860 -24.20 -13.73 39.03
C SER A 860 -25.24 -14.75 38.56
N THR A 861 -25.04 -15.99 39.01
CA THR A 861 -26.04 -16.91 39.56
C THR A 861 -27.40 -17.01 38.86
N ASP A 862 -27.62 -18.11 38.16
CA ASP A 862 -28.69 -19.07 38.48
C ASP A 862 -28.32 -20.44 37.91
N GLU A 863 -28.18 -21.42 38.81
CA GLU A 863 -27.93 -22.83 38.54
C GLU A 863 -29.15 -23.64 39.04
N PRO A 864 -29.46 -24.84 38.52
CA PRO A 864 -28.60 -25.98 38.85
C PRO A 864 -28.27 -26.96 37.71
N LEU A 865 -27.03 -27.42 37.83
CA LEU A 865 -26.41 -28.61 37.25
C LEU A 865 -27.25 -29.91 37.32
N LEU A 866 -27.00 -30.80 36.35
CA LEU A 866 -26.77 -32.27 36.43
C LEU A 866 -26.89 -32.79 34.97
N GLN A 867 -26.00 -33.57 34.35
CA GLN A 867 -25.17 -34.65 34.87
C GLN A 867 -24.18 -35.11 33.77
N THR A 868 -22.88 -35.22 34.09
CA THR A 868 -21.96 -36.38 33.83
C THR A 868 -21.64 -36.84 32.37
N ILE A 869 -20.45 -37.33 31.95
CA ILE A 869 -19.21 -37.79 32.62
C ILE A 869 -18.12 -38.18 31.57
N HIS A 870 -16.85 -38.11 32.00
CA HIS A 870 -15.60 -38.82 31.59
C HIS A 870 -15.09 -38.87 30.13
N TYR A 871 -13.94 -38.23 29.96
CA TYR A 871 -12.86 -38.64 29.04
C TYR A 871 -12.21 -39.96 29.52
N GLN A 872 -12.26 -40.99 28.69
CA GLN A 872 -11.37 -42.16 28.76
C GLN A 872 -10.49 -42.23 27.51
N LYS A 873 -9.22 -42.57 27.76
CA LYS A 873 -8.17 -42.91 26.78
C LYS A 873 -8.66 -43.94 25.77
N VAL A 874 -8.25 -43.79 24.50
CA VAL A 874 -8.20 -44.91 23.55
C VAL A 874 -6.80 -45.00 22.93
N HIS A 875 -6.11 -46.05 23.35
CA HIS A 875 -4.97 -46.67 22.66
C HIS A 875 -5.44 -47.32 21.35
N ARG A 876 -4.60 -47.30 20.31
CA ARG A 876 -4.74 -48.20 19.15
C ARG A 876 -3.86 -49.45 19.35
N PRO A 877 -4.36 -50.67 19.09
CA PRO A 877 -3.55 -51.89 19.12
C PRO A 877 -2.81 -52.10 17.79
N VAL A 878 -1.59 -52.63 17.88
CA VAL A 878 -0.75 -53.08 16.76
C VAL A 878 -1.02 -54.57 16.51
N GLU A 879 -1.29 -54.95 15.26
CA GLU A 879 -1.40 -56.36 14.85
C GLU A 879 -0.01 -56.99 14.67
N LYS A 880 0.09 -58.30 14.95
CA LYS A 880 1.33 -59.09 14.87
C LYS A 880 1.79 -59.24 13.42
N GLY A 881 2.97 -58.71 13.09
CA GLY A 881 3.64 -59.00 11.82
C GLY A 881 4.85 -58.13 11.47
N GLU A 882 5.00 -56.93 12.04
CA GLU A 882 6.07 -56.01 11.62
C GLU A 882 7.13 -55.84 12.72
N SER A 883 8.35 -56.29 12.40
CA SER A 883 9.56 -56.15 13.21
C SER A 883 10.11 -54.73 13.09
N PRO A 884 10.35 -53.99 14.19
CA PRO A 884 11.10 -52.74 14.13
C PRO A 884 12.58 -53.06 14.24
N PHE A 885 13.36 -52.72 13.20
CA PHE A 885 14.80 -52.45 13.12
C PHE A 885 15.36 -53.02 11.80
N ASP A 886 15.53 -52.16 10.79
CA ASP A 886 16.88 -51.83 10.31
C ASP A 886 16.93 -50.57 9.40
N HIS A 887 17.99 -49.76 9.62
CA HIS A 887 18.60 -48.64 8.85
C HIS A 887 17.70 -47.70 8.00
N ASP A 888 17.71 -46.36 8.11
CA ASP A 888 18.85 -45.45 8.29
C ASP A 888 18.42 -43.99 8.64
N MET A 889 19.26 -43.36 9.47
CA MET A 889 19.44 -41.93 9.81
C MET A 889 18.32 -41.01 10.34
N SER A 890 18.40 -40.85 11.66
CA SER A 890 17.89 -39.79 12.52
C SER A 890 18.66 -38.46 12.47
N TYR A 891 17.91 -37.35 12.57
CA TYR A 891 18.09 -36.18 13.46
C TYR A 891 19.14 -36.31 14.60
N PRO A 892 19.71 -35.23 15.20
CA PRO A 892 18.92 -34.05 15.60
C PRO A 892 19.60 -32.67 15.79
N ARG A 893 18.76 -31.63 15.72
CA ARG A 893 18.87 -30.38 16.51
C ARG A 893 18.85 -30.69 18.01
N ALA A 894 19.51 -29.84 18.80
CA ALA A 894 19.36 -29.64 20.25
C ALA A 894 20.28 -30.44 21.19
N THR A 895 21.52 -29.97 21.35
CA THR A 895 22.15 -29.82 22.67
C THR A 895 23.32 -28.84 22.56
N ALA A 896 23.22 -27.64 23.17
CA ALA A 896 24.34 -26.84 23.69
C ALA A 896 23.84 -25.47 24.21
N ILE A 897 23.18 -25.48 25.38
CA ILE A 897 23.37 -24.43 26.38
C ILE A 897 24.06 -25.13 27.56
N LEU A 898 25.16 -24.53 28.02
CA LEU A 898 26.04 -24.91 29.14
C LEU A 898 27.09 -26.01 28.88
N GLY A 899 28.34 -25.56 28.74
CA GLY A 899 29.53 -26.29 29.19
C GLY A 899 30.54 -26.67 28.11
N GLY A 900 31.76 -26.12 28.22
CA GLY A 900 32.98 -26.85 27.82
C GLY A 900 33.74 -26.32 26.62
N PHE A 901 34.80 -25.56 26.92
CA PHE A 901 35.92 -25.25 26.02
C PHE A 901 36.68 -26.51 25.56
N VAL A 902 37.45 -26.35 24.46
CA VAL A 902 38.58 -27.17 23.95
C VAL A 902 38.25 -28.21 22.86
N GLY A 903 38.60 -27.88 21.60
CA GLY A 903 38.59 -28.82 20.47
C GLY A 903 39.21 -28.26 19.16
N ARG A 904 40.52 -28.44 19.03
CA ARG A 904 41.49 -28.24 17.91
C ARG A 904 41.02 -27.63 16.56
N ARG A 905 41.68 -26.53 16.20
CA ARG A 905 41.84 -25.98 14.85
C ARG A 905 42.57 -27.00 13.94
N GLN A 906 41.86 -27.73 13.07
CA GLN A 906 42.39 -28.15 11.76
C GLN A 906 41.34 -28.72 10.78
N ASP A 907 40.10 -29.04 11.20
CA ASP A 907 39.12 -29.67 10.30
C ASP A 907 38.09 -28.75 9.61
N VAL A 908 38.16 -27.43 9.82
CA VAL A 908 37.21 -26.48 9.20
C VAL A 908 37.62 -26.14 7.75
N GLY A 909 38.87 -26.40 7.36
CA GLY A 909 39.39 -26.05 6.03
C GLY A 909 39.01 -27.02 4.91
N LYS A 910 38.70 -28.29 5.24
CA LYS A 910 38.42 -29.33 4.24
C LYS A 910 36.94 -29.39 3.87
N LYS A 911 36.04 -29.29 4.85
CA LYS A 911 34.57 -29.29 4.64
C LYS A 911 34.03 -28.07 3.86
N ARG A 912 34.78 -26.96 3.81
CA ARG A 912 34.40 -25.78 3.01
C ARG A 912 34.80 -25.88 1.53
N LYS A 913 35.74 -26.75 1.18
CA LYS A 913 36.14 -27.00 -0.22
C LYS A 913 35.24 -28.00 -0.92
N ASP A 914 34.73 -28.98 -0.18
CA ASP A 914 33.84 -30.01 -0.74
C ASP A 914 32.42 -29.45 -0.94
N TRP A 915 31.96 -28.54 -0.07
CA TRP A 915 30.66 -27.85 -0.20
C TRP A 915 30.55 -26.92 -1.43
N VAL A 916 31.67 -26.44 -1.98
CA VAL A 916 31.70 -25.57 -3.17
C VAL A 916 31.76 -26.39 -4.47
N LYS A 917 32.14 -27.67 -4.41
CA LYS A 917 32.26 -28.55 -5.59
C LYS A 917 30.95 -29.21 -6.01
N GLU A 918 29.97 -29.35 -5.12
CA GLU A 918 28.71 -30.07 -5.42
C GLU A 918 27.59 -29.20 -6.03
N ARG A 919 27.80 -27.88 -6.21
CA ARG A 919 26.73 -26.96 -6.70
C ARG A 919 27.03 -26.17 -7.97
N TYR A 920 28.17 -26.39 -8.61
CA TYR A 920 28.50 -25.78 -9.90
C TYR A 920 29.00 -26.85 -10.86
N ILE A 921 28.09 -27.38 -11.68
CA ILE A 921 28.42 -28.11 -12.90
C ILE A 921 28.11 -27.18 -14.06
N PHE A 922 29.14 -26.58 -14.64
CA PHE A 922 29.09 -26.16 -16.04
C PHE A 922 29.40 -27.41 -16.87
N THR A 923 28.56 -27.72 -17.85
CA THR A 923 28.83 -28.83 -18.77
C THR A 923 29.50 -28.30 -20.03
N ASP A 924 30.45 -29.06 -20.59
CA ASP A 924 31.23 -28.72 -21.79
C ASP A 924 30.38 -28.46 -23.06
N LYS A 925 29.05 -28.58 -22.99
CA LYS A 925 28.11 -28.19 -24.06
C LYS A 925 27.79 -26.69 -24.09
N ASP A 926 28.07 -25.95 -23.03
CA ASP A 926 27.78 -24.51 -22.95
C ASP A 926 28.84 -23.64 -23.64
N GLU A 927 30.07 -24.16 -23.83
CA GLU A 927 31.11 -23.47 -24.62
C GLU A 927 30.88 -23.60 -26.14
N GLU A 928 30.27 -24.68 -26.61
CA GLU A 928 30.02 -24.90 -28.05
C GLU A 928 28.89 -24.02 -28.60
N LEU A 929 27.90 -23.68 -27.78
CA LEU A 929 26.78 -22.79 -28.14
C LEU A 929 27.20 -21.32 -28.24
N ALA A 930 28.11 -20.87 -27.37
CA ALA A 930 28.62 -19.50 -27.39
C ALA A 930 29.48 -19.20 -28.63
N THR A 931 30.21 -20.20 -29.15
CA THR A 931 31.02 -20.05 -30.37
C THR A 931 30.22 -20.08 -31.68
N LYS A 932 28.99 -20.62 -31.68
CA LYS A 932 28.13 -20.64 -32.87
C LYS A 932 27.37 -19.33 -33.07
N GLU A 933 26.93 -18.69 -31.99
CA GLU A 933 26.24 -17.37 -32.07
C GLU A 933 27.18 -16.23 -32.51
N GLU A 934 28.50 -16.39 -32.36
CA GLU A 934 29.50 -15.40 -32.78
C GLU A 934 29.85 -15.51 -34.27
N GLN A 935 29.57 -16.64 -34.94
CA GLN A 935 29.81 -16.83 -36.38
C GLN A 935 28.62 -16.46 -37.27
N GLU A 936 27.40 -16.34 -36.74
CA GLU A 936 26.20 -15.97 -37.52
C GLU A 936 25.91 -14.45 -37.57
N ARG A 937 26.76 -13.61 -36.95
CA ARG A 937 26.63 -12.14 -37.01
C ARG A 937 27.43 -11.46 -38.13
N GLU A 938 28.19 -12.21 -38.92
CA GLU A 938 28.91 -11.69 -40.09
C GLU A 938 28.25 -12.15 -41.40
N THR A 939 27.06 -11.65 -41.73
CA THR A 939 26.58 -11.47 -43.14
C THR A 939 25.18 -10.87 -43.14
N VAL A 940 25.03 -9.56 -43.38
CA VAL A 940 23.85 -8.99 -44.04
C VAL A 940 24.30 -7.81 -44.92
N ASP A 941 24.03 -7.93 -46.21
CA ASP A 941 24.27 -6.95 -47.28
C ASP A 941 23.35 -5.72 -47.14
N ILE A 942 23.87 -4.54 -47.46
CA ILE A 942 23.20 -3.23 -47.40
C ILE A 942 22.78 -2.80 -48.81
N ASP A 943 21.49 -2.53 -49.01
CA ASP A 943 20.92 -1.88 -50.21
C ASP A 943 21.11 -0.33 -50.14
N PRO A 944 21.66 0.35 -51.16
CA PRO A 944 21.98 1.78 -51.07
C PRO A 944 20.97 2.66 -51.81
N LYS A 945 20.34 3.64 -51.12
CA LYS A 945 19.96 4.97 -51.66
C LYS A 945 19.38 5.93 -50.60
N GLY A 946 20.17 6.97 -50.27
CA GLY A 946 19.89 8.38 -49.85
C GLY A 946 18.78 8.69 -48.81
N ASP A 947 18.93 9.58 -47.83
CA ASP A 947 19.79 10.77 -47.70
C ASP A 947 20.03 11.20 -46.24
N GLN A 948 21.02 12.08 -46.06
CA GLN A 948 21.84 12.39 -44.88
C GLN A 948 21.20 13.25 -43.76
N ILE A 949 21.82 13.23 -42.56
CA ILE A 949 22.50 14.37 -41.87
C ILE A 949 23.33 13.85 -40.64
N GLY A 950 24.57 14.35 -40.48
CA GLY A 950 25.67 13.86 -39.60
C GLY A 950 25.57 14.13 -38.08
N ASP A 951 26.53 13.80 -37.20
CA ASP A 951 27.99 13.63 -37.33
C ASP A 951 28.52 12.78 -36.13
N GLN A 952 29.21 11.65 -36.34
CA GLN A 952 29.94 10.90 -35.29
C GLN A 952 31.40 10.68 -35.72
N LYS A 953 32.35 11.09 -34.86
CA LYS A 953 33.80 10.95 -35.08
C LYS A 953 34.26 9.48 -34.97
N GLU A 954 34.81 8.96 -36.06
CA GLU A 954 35.47 7.66 -36.12
C GLU A 954 36.77 7.59 -35.29
N LEU A 955 36.92 6.48 -34.55
CA LEU A 955 38.15 6.11 -33.85
C LEU A 955 39.21 5.67 -34.86
N THR A 956 40.24 6.50 -35.07
CA THR A 956 41.37 6.17 -35.93
C THR A 956 42.09 4.86 -35.50
N PRO A 957 42.78 4.16 -36.41
CA PRO A 957 43.56 2.95 -36.11
C PRO A 957 44.60 3.12 -34.98
N ASN A 958 45.05 4.35 -34.73
CA ASN A 958 45.91 4.70 -33.60
C ASN A 958 45.15 4.69 -32.25
N GLY A 959 43.86 5.03 -32.25
CA GLY A 959 42.97 4.91 -31.08
C GLY A 959 42.77 3.46 -30.65
N LEU A 960 42.58 2.55 -31.62
CA LEU A 960 42.43 1.11 -31.34
C LEU A 960 43.74 0.49 -30.79
N LYS A 961 44.90 0.92 -31.31
CA LYS A 961 46.21 0.53 -30.76
C LYS A 961 46.42 1.05 -29.34
N LYS A 962 45.98 2.28 -29.05
CA LYS A 962 46.04 2.90 -27.72
C LYS A 962 45.14 2.16 -26.72
N TRP A 963 43.93 1.77 -27.14
CA TRP A 963 42.99 0.98 -26.33
C TRP A 963 43.51 -0.43 -26.04
N LYS A 964 44.07 -1.12 -27.03
CA LYS A 964 44.72 -2.44 -26.82
C LYS A 964 45.95 -2.33 -25.90
N TRP A 965 46.71 -1.24 -25.98
CA TRP A 965 47.83 -0.97 -25.07
C TRP A 965 47.34 -0.72 -23.62
N TYR A 966 46.28 0.07 -23.43
CA TYR A 966 45.68 0.30 -22.11
C TYR A 966 45.15 -0.99 -21.47
N GLY A 967 44.45 -1.83 -22.24
CA GLY A 967 43.98 -3.14 -21.76
C GLY A 967 45.11 -4.11 -21.43
N LYS A 968 46.25 -4.03 -22.14
CA LYS A 968 47.45 -4.81 -21.81
C LYS A 968 48.14 -4.28 -20.55
N LYS A 969 48.23 -2.96 -20.39
CA LYS A 969 48.81 -2.30 -19.22
C LYS A 969 48.00 -2.56 -17.94
N LEU A 970 46.67 -2.47 -18.00
CA LEU A 970 45.78 -2.80 -16.88
C LEU A 970 45.91 -4.26 -16.43
N ARG A 971 46.06 -5.20 -17.37
CA ARG A 971 46.29 -6.62 -17.03
C ARG A 971 47.66 -6.88 -16.42
N GLU A 972 48.71 -6.20 -16.90
CA GLU A 972 50.05 -6.30 -16.32
C GLU A 972 50.16 -5.61 -14.95
N ASP A 973 49.45 -4.49 -14.75
CA ASP A 973 49.37 -3.80 -13.46
C ASP A 973 48.54 -4.60 -12.44
N ALA A 974 47.48 -5.28 -12.88
CA ALA A 974 46.74 -6.23 -12.05
C ALA A 974 47.60 -7.44 -11.65
N LYS A 975 48.37 -8.02 -12.58
CA LYS A 975 49.34 -9.11 -12.28
C LYS A 975 50.44 -8.65 -11.33
N LYS A 976 50.96 -7.42 -11.48
CA LYS A 976 51.93 -6.82 -10.54
C LYS A 976 51.32 -6.57 -9.17
N ALA A 977 50.06 -6.13 -9.09
CA ALA A 977 49.36 -5.94 -7.83
C ALA A 977 49.13 -7.27 -7.09
N VAL A 978 48.77 -8.33 -7.81
CA VAL A 978 48.63 -9.69 -7.25
C VAL A 978 49.98 -10.27 -6.82
N LYS A 979 51.05 -10.10 -7.62
CA LYS A 979 52.40 -10.52 -7.27
C LYS A 979 52.97 -9.74 -6.07
N LYS A 980 52.67 -8.45 -5.95
CA LYS A 980 53.04 -7.60 -4.79
C LYS A 980 52.26 -7.98 -3.53
N LYS A 981 51.01 -8.44 -3.64
CA LYS A 981 50.19 -8.97 -2.54
C LYS A 981 50.65 -10.36 -2.08
N LEU A 982 51.13 -11.20 -3.01
CA LEU A 982 51.74 -12.51 -2.73
C LEU A 982 53.14 -12.39 -2.11
N LEU A 983 53.99 -11.47 -2.60
CA LEU A 983 55.32 -11.20 -2.03
C LEU A 983 55.25 -10.56 -0.64
N LYS A 984 54.24 -9.71 -0.35
CA LYS A 984 54.00 -9.20 1.02
C LYS A 984 53.51 -10.28 2.00
N LYS A 985 52.91 -11.37 1.51
CA LYS A 985 52.49 -12.52 2.33
C LYS A 985 53.60 -13.56 2.56
N MET A 986 54.65 -13.54 1.73
CA MET A 986 55.82 -14.42 1.86
C MET A 986 56.98 -13.81 2.65
N ALA A 987 56.93 -12.51 3.01
CA ALA A 987 58.01 -11.80 3.71
C ALA A 987 57.87 -11.73 5.25
N CYS A 988 56.91 -12.42 5.86
CA CYS A 988 56.77 -12.49 7.33
C CYS A 988 56.78 -13.95 7.82
N LEU A 989 57.89 -14.65 7.60
CA LEU A 989 58.27 -15.89 8.26
C LEU A 989 59.80 -15.98 8.26
N PRO A 990 60.46 -16.11 9.42
CA PRO A 990 61.75 -16.77 9.51
C PRO A 990 61.60 -18.14 10.18
N THR A 991 62.11 -19.14 9.47
CA THR A 991 62.33 -20.52 9.91
C THR A 991 63.64 -20.68 10.70
N ALA A 992 63.52 -21.27 11.89
CA ALA A 992 64.24 -22.42 12.47
C ALA A 992 65.76 -22.43 12.82
N ALA A 993 65.99 -23.01 14.01
CA ALA A 993 67.16 -23.78 14.54
C ALA A 993 68.33 -22.97 15.14
N THR A 994 68.75 -23.17 16.40
CA THR A 994 69.33 -24.41 16.96
C THR A 994 69.59 -24.31 18.49
N PHE A 995 69.47 -25.46 19.17
CA PHE A 995 70.24 -25.98 20.33
C PHE A 995 70.08 -25.45 21.78
N VAL A 996 69.67 -26.41 22.64
CA VAL A 996 70.17 -26.77 24.00
C VAL A 996 69.64 -26.06 25.24
N GLY A 997 69.06 -26.88 26.13
CA GLY A 997 69.42 -26.92 27.54
C GLY A 997 68.29 -26.55 28.51
N HIS A 998 67.84 -27.54 29.31
CA HIS A 998 67.57 -27.51 30.76
C HIS A 998 66.88 -26.26 31.36
N ASP A 999 66.03 -26.28 32.38
CA ASP A 999 65.34 -27.23 33.26
C ASP A 999 64.79 -26.33 34.39
N HIS A 1000 63.73 -26.78 35.07
CA HIS A 1000 63.40 -26.47 36.47
C HIS A 1000 63.04 -25.05 36.99
N GLY A 1001 61.90 -25.06 37.73
CA GLY A 1001 61.69 -24.35 39.00
C GLY A 1001 61.14 -22.93 38.87
N GLY A 1002 60.11 -22.46 39.57
CA GLY A 1002 59.49 -22.92 40.82
C GLY A 1002 59.21 -21.70 41.70
N PHE A 1003 58.11 -21.78 42.49
CA PHE A 1003 57.79 -20.99 43.70
C PHE A 1003 57.22 -19.56 43.54
N GLN A 1004 55.94 -19.35 43.93
CA GLN A 1004 55.43 -18.91 45.27
C GLN A 1004 55.81 -17.46 45.60
N GLY A 1005 54.97 -16.55 46.14
CA GLY A 1005 53.62 -16.58 46.71
C GLY A 1005 53.43 -15.33 47.61
N THR A 1006 52.20 -15.12 48.11
CA THR A 1006 51.79 -14.29 49.29
C THR A 1006 51.56 -12.76 49.07
N ASN A 1007 50.31 -12.25 49.17
CA ASN A 1007 49.48 -11.84 50.36
C ASN A 1007 49.91 -10.48 50.95
N LYS A 1008 49.08 -9.53 51.42
CA LYS A 1008 47.65 -9.36 51.79
C LYS A 1008 47.46 -7.87 52.18
N PHE A 1009 46.23 -7.28 52.14
CA PHE A 1009 45.48 -6.71 53.29
C PHE A 1009 44.25 -5.87 52.88
N TYR A 1010 43.26 -5.80 53.80
CA TYR A 1010 41.87 -5.33 53.69
C TYR A 1010 41.60 -4.09 54.58
N ALA A 1011 40.47 -3.40 54.30
CA ALA A 1011 39.51 -2.69 55.19
C ALA A 1011 39.50 -1.12 55.33
N GLU A 1012 38.26 -0.59 55.26
CA GLU A 1012 37.66 0.79 55.36
C GLU A 1012 37.75 1.48 56.77
N PRO A 1013 37.21 2.71 57.12
CA PRO A 1013 36.10 3.55 56.57
C PRO A 1013 36.21 5.12 56.62
N GLY A 1014 35.17 5.86 56.15
CA GLY A 1014 35.05 7.34 55.97
C GLY A 1014 34.97 8.24 57.24
N PRO A 1015 34.74 9.59 57.15
CA PRO A 1015 33.40 10.19 56.94
C PRO A 1015 33.33 11.60 56.24
N ARG A 1016 32.09 12.16 56.22
CA ARG A 1016 31.48 13.30 55.48
C ARG A 1016 31.81 14.76 55.92
N LEU A 1017 31.30 15.71 55.09
CA LEU A 1017 30.85 17.13 55.29
C LEU A 1017 31.86 18.21 54.82
N LYS A 1018 31.49 19.29 54.07
CA LYS A 1018 30.35 20.21 54.17
C LYS A 1018 29.93 20.89 52.85
N LYS A 1019 28.67 21.33 52.86
CA LYS A 1019 27.87 22.23 51.99
C LYS A 1019 28.58 23.51 51.50
N PHE A 1020 28.20 24.01 50.31
CA PHE A 1020 27.82 25.41 50.08
C PHE A 1020 26.93 25.54 48.82
N ASN A 1021 25.84 26.30 48.96
CA ASN A 1021 24.94 26.83 47.92
C ASN A 1021 24.54 28.25 48.40
N PRO A 1022 23.81 29.05 47.61
CA PRO A 1022 24.20 30.02 46.59
C PRO A 1022 24.10 31.48 47.10
N GLU A 1023 24.56 32.47 46.30
CA GLU A 1023 23.88 33.73 45.96
C GLU A 1023 24.83 34.90 45.62
N ALA A 1024 24.35 35.68 44.63
CA ALA A 1024 24.60 37.10 44.37
C ALA A 1024 26.01 37.57 43.98
N MET A 1025 26.16 37.95 42.72
CA MET A 1025 26.67 39.30 42.39
C MET A 1025 25.99 39.84 41.13
N VAL A 1026 25.19 40.86 41.39
CA VAL A 1026 24.63 41.85 40.46
C VAL A 1026 25.77 42.68 39.89
N PHE A 1027 25.81 42.88 38.56
CA PHE A 1027 26.24 44.13 37.94
C PHE A 1027 25.52 44.29 36.59
N GLU A 1028 24.83 45.42 36.47
CA GLU A 1028 24.06 45.89 35.32
C GLU A 1028 24.90 46.95 34.54
N PRO A 1029 24.39 47.67 33.51
CA PRO A 1029 24.69 47.50 32.09
C PRO A 1029 25.48 48.67 31.46
N GLY A 1030 25.98 48.51 30.23
CA GLY A 1030 26.31 49.66 29.38
C GLY A 1030 27.24 49.41 28.19
N CYS A 1031 26.69 49.55 26.98
CA CYS A 1031 27.17 50.40 25.87
C CYS A 1031 27.13 49.76 24.48
N ARG A 1032 26.39 50.44 23.59
CA ARG A 1032 26.43 50.32 22.12
C ARG A 1032 27.81 50.73 21.57
N PRO A 1033 28.13 50.33 20.33
CA PRO A 1033 28.15 51.29 19.21
C PRO A 1033 27.52 50.70 17.93
N THR A 1034 26.54 51.35 17.28
CA THR A 1034 26.67 52.24 16.09
C THR A 1034 27.48 51.66 14.91
N SER A 1035 26.73 51.37 13.84
CA SER A 1035 27.03 51.58 12.40
C SER A 1035 28.43 51.21 11.87
N GLY A 1036 28.44 50.21 10.99
CA GLY A 1036 29.47 49.91 10.00
C GLY A 1036 28.93 48.88 9.02
#